data_AF-A0A958LCW8-F1
#
_entry.id   AF-A0A958LCW8-F1
#
_cell.length_a   1.000
_cell.length_b   1.000
_cell.length_c   1.000
_cell.angle_alpha   90.00
_cell.angle_beta   90.00
_cell.angle_gamma   90.00
#
_symmetry.space_group_name_H-M   'P 1'
#
loop_
_entity.id
_entity.type
_entity.pdbx_description
1 polymer ?
#
loop_
_entity_poly.entity_id
_entity_poly.type
_entity_poly.pdbx_seq_one_letter_code
_entity_poly.pdbx_strand_id
1 'polypeptide(L)'
;MNADGSDVRQITSDGVMSWAPFYHPGGDYIIYASNEQGFSNFELYAVRADGEGSPVRVTYHDGFDGLPVFSPNGMQLYWTRKEDGATQIHRADWDDSAMRKTLGLPRDKYKPYPETAPFSEQRLAEIRQIKSDIVRLSSPEMDGRLTGTEGERRATEYVAARMQELGLKPGGENGSYFQPFSFTAGVQLGENNSLRFLDASGQETAIPRDQWQPVSFSAQGALDASAVVFAGYGIVAANDEFQYDSYAHLDVRDKWVLLFRFLPEELPTKTKVQLRRYASLRYKAMLARERGARGILLVSGPRSHVREQLIPLAFDGSIASSSLGVLSITDDAARDLLAMHRRAGGSTVSLEHLQQRLDRGTSQLGFELQGVRVAALVDLVEEQRHGRNVIGILPGTSGSKERPLVIGAHVDHLGHGRGNNSLARDDESSMVHFGADDNASGVAALLDVARRLDGMPRAEPRRPVVFAAWSGEELGLLGSRHYIEKLKAPSEYPVAYLNMDMVGRLRDRLIVQATGSANEWPATIEAARLGMPVPVKLSTGSSLPTDSTSFYGKGIPVLNFFTGAHEEYHTPRDRYELINVAGVAEVVDLVTAVAEGVRSGAKPLTFVSEPHEELDAGRAFLRAYLGTIPDYAATDIRGVRLAGVTAGAPADEAGLREGD
;
A
#
# COMPACT_ATOMS: atom_id res chain seq x y z
N MET A 1 -2.87 -2.08 -41.82
CA MET A 1 -2.97 -3.55 -41.90
C MET A 1 -3.58 -4.07 -40.61
N ASN A 2 -4.41 -5.09 -40.73
CA ASN A 2 -4.86 -5.89 -39.60
C ASN A 2 -3.67 -6.67 -39.01
N ALA A 3 -3.79 -7.14 -37.77
CA ALA A 3 -2.73 -7.91 -37.11
C ALA A 3 -2.38 -9.22 -37.85
N ASP A 4 -3.25 -9.69 -38.75
CA ASP A 4 -3.04 -10.86 -39.61
C ASP A 4 -2.33 -10.54 -40.94
N GLY A 5 -1.94 -9.28 -41.17
CA GLY A 5 -1.25 -8.84 -42.39
C GLY A 5 -2.19 -8.50 -43.56
N SER A 6 -3.51 -8.52 -43.40
CA SER A 6 -4.48 -8.06 -44.40
C SER A 6 -4.71 -6.54 -44.35
N ASP A 7 -5.39 -5.97 -45.36
CA ASP A 7 -5.63 -4.52 -45.50
C ASP A 7 -4.32 -3.69 -45.52
N VAL A 8 -3.38 -4.11 -46.36
CA VAL A 8 -2.15 -3.36 -46.68
C VAL A 8 -2.48 -2.32 -47.75
N ARG A 9 -2.07 -1.07 -47.53
CA ARG A 9 -2.27 0.04 -48.47
C ARG A 9 -0.93 0.64 -48.84
N GLN A 10 -0.72 0.85 -50.13
CA GLN A 10 0.46 1.53 -50.65
C GLN A 10 0.21 3.05 -50.62
N ILE A 11 1.15 3.80 -50.04
CA ILE A 11 1.06 5.27 -49.89
C ILE A 11 1.85 6.01 -50.97
N THR A 12 2.99 5.46 -51.40
CA THR A 12 3.90 6.06 -52.39
C THR A 12 3.99 5.16 -53.62
N SER A 13 3.99 5.74 -54.84
CA SER A 13 3.96 4.97 -56.11
C SER A 13 4.98 5.42 -57.15
N ASP A 14 5.97 6.21 -56.76
CA ASP A 14 6.81 6.99 -57.70
C ASP A 14 7.95 6.18 -58.34
N GLY A 15 7.98 4.86 -58.16
CA GLY A 15 8.98 3.96 -58.76
C GLY A 15 10.41 4.13 -58.23
N VAL A 16 10.58 4.94 -57.18
CA VAL A 16 11.84 5.24 -56.50
C VAL A 16 11.79 4.80 -55.03
N MET A 17 12.93 4.78 -54.35
CA MET A 17 13.01 4.31 -52.98
C MET A 17 12.44 5.34 -52.01
N SER A 18 11.37 4.98 -51.31
CA SER A 18 10.78 5.75 -50.20
C SER A 18 11.00 4.99 -48.89
N TRP A 19 11.61 5.61 -47.88
CA TRP A 19 11.99 4.91 -46.65
C TRP A 19 12.01 5.82 -45.41
N ALA A 20 12.05 5.20 -44.22
CA ALA A 20 11.99 5.85 -42.91
C ALA A 20 10.81 6.83 -42.73
N PRO A 21 9.55 6.38 -42.92
CA PRO A 21 8.40 7.24 -42.73
C PRO A 21 8.16 7.55 -41.25
N PHE A 22 7.68 8.76 -40.97
CA PHE A 22 7.26 9.20 -39.65
C PHE A 22 5.97 10.02 -39.75
N TYR A 23 5.02 9.79 -38.85
CA TYR A 23 3.76 10.52 -38.83
C TYR A 23 3.95 11.92 -38.24
N HIS A 24 3.33 12.93 -38.85
CA HIS A 24 3.02 14.13 -38.09
C HIS A 24 2.07 13.78 -36.94
N PRO A 25 2.21 14.35 -35.72
CA PRO A 25 1.35 13.98 -34.58
C PRO A 25 -0.15 14.15 -34.82
N GLY A 26 -0.53 14.99 -35.79
CA GLY A 26 -1.91 15.12 -36.24
C GLY A 26 -2.44 13.95 -37.09
N GLY A 27 -1.63 12.98 -37.48
CA GLY A 27 -2.02 11.72 -38.13
C GLY A 27 -2.43 11.81 -39.61
N ASP A 28 -2.63 13.01 -40.16
CA ASP A 28 -3.19 13.18 -41.52
C ASP A 28 -2.14 13.06 -42.65
N TYR A 29 -0.85 13.16 -42.34
CA TYR A 29 0.24 12.99 -43.31
C TYR A 29 1.50 12.44 -42.66
N ILE A 30 2.38 11.90 -43.50
CA ILE A 30 3.69 11.37 -43.12
C ILE A 30 4.80 12.17 -43.79
N ILE A 31 5.96 12.20 -43.16
CA ILE A 31 7.23 12.66 -43.76
C ILE A 31 8.16 11.45 -43.91
N TYR A 32 8.94 11.38 -44.97
CA TYR A 32 9.82 10.25 -45.30
C TYR A 32 11.00 10.71 -46.16
N ALA A 33 12.01 9.85 -46.33
CA ALA A 33 13.13 10.12 -47.23
C ALA A 33 12.93 9.44 -48.59
N SER A 34 13.25 10.13 -49.68
CA SER A 34 13.14 9.62 -51.05
C SER A 34 14.38 9.94 -51.88
N ASN A 35 14.74 9.04 -52.79
CA ASN A 35 15.81 9.27 -53.79
C ASN A 35 15.30 9.71 -55.17
N GLU A 36 14.14 10.36 -55.20
CA GLU A 36 13.55 10.88 -56.43
C GLU A 36 14.49 11.85 -57.19
N GLN A 37 15.38 12.55 -56.48
CA GLN A 37 16.36 13.47 -57.10
C GLN A 37 17.63 12.76 -57.62
N GLY A 38 17.76 11.45 -57.45
CA GLY A 38 18.88 10.66 -57.95
C GLY A 38 19.36 9.59 -56.98
N PHE A 39 20.01 8.56 -57.49
CA PHE A 39 20.35 7.34 -56.73
C PHE A 39 21.13 7.61 -55.42
N SER A 40 22.01 8.62 -55.42
CA SER A 40 22.81 9.01 -54.25
C SER A 40 22.30 10.24 -53.51
N ASN A 41 21.16 10.82 -53.93
CA ASN A 41 20.58 12.01 -53.34
C ASN A 41 19.27 11.68 -52.63
N PHE A 42 19.28 11.70 -51.30
CA PHE A 42 18.11 11.49 -50.47
C PHE A 42 17.65 12.78 -49.84
N GLU A 43 16.38 13.09 -50.03
CA GLU A 43 15.75 14.28 -49.46
C GLU A 43 14.43 13.92 -48.78
N LEU A 44 13.94 14.83 -47.96
CA LEU A 44 12.68 14.64 -47.25
C LEU A 44 11.48 15.02 -48.12
N TYR A 45 10.43 14.23 -48.01
CA TYR A 45 9.16 14.39 -48.69
C TYR A 45 8.02 14.18 -47.72
N ALA A 46 6.91 14.88 -47.93
CA ALA A 46 5.67 14.70 -47.18
C ALA A 46 4.53 14.26 -48.10
N VAL A 47 3.70 13.33 -47.64
CA VAL A 47 2.54 12.83 -48.40
C VAL A 47 1.38 12.52 -47.45
N ARG A 48 0.14 12.61 -47.92
CA ARG A 48 -1.04 12.30 -47.11
C ARG A 48 -1.02 10.84 -46.65
N ALA A 49 -1.47 10.63 -45.41
CA ALA A 49 -1.46 9.31 -44.79
C ALA A 49 -2.54 8.37 -45.35
N ASP A 50 -3.51 8.90 -46.08
CA ASP A 50 -4.51 8.11 -46.83
C ASP A 50 -4.00 7.66 -48.21
N GLY A 51 -2.80 8.13 -48.63
CA GLY A 51 -2.23 7.83 -49.95
C GLY A 51 -2.85 8.63 -51.09
N GLU A 52 -3.71 9.61 -50.81
CA GLU A 52 -4.26 10.49 -51.85
C GLU A 52 -3.32 11.67 -52.15
N GLY A 53 -3.29 12.12 -53.41
CA GLY A 53 -2.49 13.26 -53.85
C GLY A 53 -1.02 12.91 -54.13
N SER A 54 -0.24 13.93 -54.48
CA SER A 54 1.18 13.78 -54.80
C SER A 54 2.07 14.17 -53.62
N PRO A 55 3.22 13.49 -53.42
CA PRO A 55 4.20 13.91 -52.43
C PRO A 55 4.72 15.33 -52.68
N VAL A 56 5.10 15.99 -51.59
CA VAL A 56 5.64 17.34 -51.56
C VAL A 56 7.07 17.26 -51.07
N ARG A 57 8.02 17.75 -51.88
CA ARG A 57 9.43 17.87 -51.48
C ARG A 57 9.58 18.88 -50.34
N VAL A 58 10.32 18.50 -49.29
CA VAL A 58 10.50 19.26 -48.05
C VAL A 58 11.91 19.82 -47.93
N THR A 59 12.94 19.03 -48.23
CA THR A 59 14.33 19.50 -48.27
C THR A 59 14.87 19.57 -49.70
N TYR A 60 15.89 20.40 -49.90
CA TYR A 60 16.47 20.74 -51.21
C TYR A 60 18.00 20.68 -51.17
N HIS A 61 18.55 19.84 -50.28
CA HIS A 61 19.97 19.71 -50.06
C HIS A 61 20.51 18.48 -50.81
N ASP A 62 21.46 18.71 -51.72
CA ASP A 62 22.16 17.63 -52.41
C ASP A 62 22.96 16.77 -51.42
N GLY A 63 22.59 15.50 -51.28
CA GLY A 63 23.31 14.55 -50.43
C GLY A 63 22.36 13.63 -49.68
N PHE A 64 22.39 13.67 -48.35
CA PHE A 64 21.55 12.83 -47.52
C PHE A 64 20.84 13.66 -46.46
N ASP A 65 19.52 13.78 -46.59
CA ASP A 65 18.57 14.09 -45.54
C ASP A 65 17.65 12.86 -45.33
N GLY A 66 17.59 12.34 -44.11
CA GLY A 66 16.76 11.18 -43.79
C GLY A 66 16.48 11.01 -42.30
N LEU A 67 15.77 9.93 -41.95
CA LEU A 67 15.32 9.65 -40.58
C LEU A 67 14.56 10.82 -39.93
N PRO A 68 13.54 11.40 -40.60
CA PRO A 68 12.80 12.53 -40.06
C PRO A 68 11.93 12.11 -38.87
N VAL A 69 11.84 12.98 -37.85
CA VAL A 69 10.89 12.84 -36.73
C VAL A 69 10.32 14.20 -36.35
N PHE A 70 9.04 14.27 -36.04
CA PHE A 70 8.42 15.48 -35.49
C PHE A 70 8.54 15.51 -33.96
N SER A 71 8.58 16.72 -33.39
CA SER A 71 8.34 16.90 -31.96
C SER A 71 6.92 16.41 -31.58
N PRO A 72 6.66 16.05 -30.31
CA PRO A 72 5.33 15.61 -29.87
C PRO A 72 4.19 16.60 -30.16
N ASN A 73 4.49 17.91 -30.19
CA ASN A 73 3.53 18.96 -30.53
C ASN A 73 3.41 19.22 -32.04
N GLY A 74 4.25 18.62 -32.88
CA GLY A 74 4.23 18.77 -34.34
C GLY A 74 4.80 20.09 -34.86
N MET A 75 5.38 20.93 -33.99
CA MET A 75 5.87 22.26 -34.35
C MET A 75 7.35 22.29 -34.72
N GLN A 76 8.08 21.19 -34.57
CA GLN A 76 9.48 21.07 -34.93
C GLN A 76 9.72 19.79 -35.72
N LEU A 77 10.58 19.88 -36.73
CA LEU A 77 11.07 18.74 -37.48
C LEU A 77 12.54 18.52 -37.17
N TYR A 78 12.90 17.28 -36.84
CA TYR A 78 14.26 16.82 -36.67
C TYR A 78 14.60 15.82 -37.76
N TRP A 79 15.81 15.85 -38.29
CA TRP A 79 16.27 14.87 -39.26
C TRP A 79 17.77 14.70 -39.21
N THR A 80 18.23 13.62 -39.82
CA THR A 80 19.65 13.34 -39.97
C THR A 80 20.12 13.87 -41.31
N ARG A 81 21.18 14.69 -41.31
CA ARG A 81 21.84 15.17 -42.51
C ARG A 81 23.29 14.76 -42.57
N LYS A 82 23.81 14.48 -43.77
CA LYS A 82 25.25 14.35 -44.01
C LYS A 82 25.84 15.63 -44.60
N GLU A 83 26.70 16.30 -43.83
CA GLU A 83 27.50 17.48 -44.23
C GLU A 83 28.98 17.22 -43.89
N ASP A 84 29.91 17.63 -44.76
CA ASP A 84 31.37 17.53 -44.54
C ASP A 84 31.89 16.14 -44.12
N GLY A 85 31.24 15.07 -44.60
CA GLY A 85 31.61 13.68 -44.30
C GLY A 85 31.08 13.14 -42.97
N ALA A 86 30.43 13.96 -42.15
CA ALA A 86 29.81 13.56 -40.90
C ALA A 86 28.28 13.58 -41.00
N THR A 87 27.63 12.73 -40.21
CA THR A 87 26.17 12.61 -40.14
C THR A 87 25.68 13.18 -38.81
N GLN A 88 24.87 14.26 -38.84
CA GLN A 88 24.44 15.00 -37.64
C GLN A 88 22.93 15.27 -37.64
N ILE A 89 22.38 15.46 -36.44
CA ILE A 89 20.96 15.78 -36.25
C ILE A 89 20.74 17.28 -36.47
N HIS A 90 19.76 17.59 -37.30
CA HIS A 90 19.31 18.95 -37.61
C HIS A 90 17.89 19.15 -37.09
N ARG A 91 17.54 20.41 -36.84
CA ARG A 91 16.22 20.83 -36.37
C ARG A 91 15.76 22.06 -37.13
N ALA A 92 14.48 22.12 -37.49
CA ALA A 92 13.81 23.32 -37.99
C ALA A 92 12.45 23.50 -37.34
N ASP A 93 12.01 24.75 -37.25
CA ASP A 93 10.61 25.07 -36.93
C ASP A 93 9.73 24.61 -38.10
N TRP A 94 8.60 23.99 -37.79
CA TRP A 94 7.72 23.36 -38.75
C TRP A 94 6.39 24.11 -38.88
N ASP A 95 6.03 24.47 -40.11
CA ASP A 95 4.74 25.11 -40.44
C ASP A 95 3.72 24.07 -40.92
N ASP A 96 3.06 23.42 -39.95
CA ASP A 96 1.99 22.44 -40.21
C ASP A 96 0.83 23.06 -41.02
N SER A 97 0.49 24.33 -40.77
CA SER A 97 -0.60 25.00 -41.50
C SER A 97 -0.27 25.19 -42.98
N ALA A 98 0.98 25.52 -43.31
CA ALA A 98 1.43 25.60 -44.69
C ALA A 98 1.47 24.23 -45.34
N MET A 99 2.02 23.21 -44.67
CA MET A 99 2.08 21.86 -45.22
C MET A 99 0.69 21.27 -45.49
N ARG A 100 -0.25 21.40 -44.56
CA ARG A 100 -1.65 20.96 -44.74
C ARG A 100 -2.30 21.64 -45.93
N LYS A 101 -2.05 22.94 -46.12
CA LYS A 101 -2.54 23.67 -47.30
C LYS A 101 -1.99 23.06 -48.59
N THR A 102 -0.69 22.78 -48.64
CA THR A 102 -0.03 22.21 -49.82
C THR A 102 -0.54 20.81 -50.14
N LEU A 103 -0.81 19.99 -49.12
CA LEU A 103 -1.37 18.65 -49.26
C LEU A 103 -2.90 18.62 -49.46
N GLY A 104 -3.59 19.77 -49.45
CA GLY A 104 -5.05 19.83 -49.57
C GLY A 104 -5.81 19.24 -48.36
N LEU A 105 -5.20 19.27 -47.18
CA LEU A 105 -5.77 18.81 -45.92
C LEU A 105 -6.51 19.96 -45.18
N PRO A 106 -7.57 19.66 -44.40
CA PRO A 106 -8.27 20.65 -43.60
C PRO A 106 -7.34 21.29 -42.54
N ARG A 107 -7.42 22.62 -42.41
CA ARG A 107 -6.57 23.42 -41.49
C ARG A 107 -6.88 23.20 -40.01
N ASP A 108 -8.14 22.91 -39.68
CA ASP A 108 -8.65 23.02 -38.30
C ASP A 108 -8.65 21.70 -37.51
N LYS A 109 -8.09 20.62 -38.08
CA LYS A 109 -8.24 19.28 -37.50
C LYS A 109 -7.22 18.97 -36.39
N TYR A 110 -6.03 19.59 -36.44
CA TYR A 110 -4.98 19.38 -35.44
C TYR A 110 -4.82 20.60 -34.54
N LYS A 111 -5.05 20.41 -33.24
CA LYS A 111 -4.65 21.36 -32.20
C LYS A 111 -3.35 20.82 -31.61
N PRO A 112 -2.22 21.53 -31.72
CA PRO A 112 -0.98 21.12 -31.07
C PRO A 112 -1.24 20.85 -29.60
N TYR A 113 -0.69 19.76 -29.07
CA TYR A 113 -0.49 19.69 -27.63
C TYR A 113 0.28 20.94 -27.23
N PRO A 114 -0.21 21.78 -26.30
CA PRO A 114 0.56 22.93 -25.86
C PRO A 114 1.90 22.41 -25.36
N GLU A 115 2.98 22.94 -25.93
CA GLU A 115 4.30 22.83 -25.33
C GLU A 115 4.11 23.28 -23.89
N THR A 116 4.39 22.42 -22.91
CA THR A 116 4.44 22.90 -21.53
C THR A 116 5.48 24.01 -21.56
N ALA A 117 5.02 25.25 -21.35
CA ALA A 117 5.93 26.36 -21.17
C ALA A 117 7.00 25.88 -20.18
N PRO A 118 8.30 26.12 -20.44
CA PRO A 118 9.33 25.73 -19.50
C PRO A 118 8.90 26.20 -18.12
N PHE A 119 8.96 25.30 -17.13
CA PHE A 119 8.56 25.62 -15.77
C PHE A 119 9.21 26.95 -15.37
N SER A 120 8.43 27.84 -14.76
CA SER A 120 8.98 29.08 -14.24
C SER A 120 10.16 28.76 -13.30
N GLU A 121 11.13 29.66 -13.16
CA GLU A 121 12.25 29.46 -12.23
C GLU A 121 11.79 29.14 -10.81
N GLN A 122 10.65 29.71 -10.40
CA GLN A 122 10.00 29.40 -9.13
C GLN A 122 9.55 27.93 -9.07
N ARG A 123 8.91 27.41 -10.12
CA ARG A 123 8.49 26.00 -10.18
C ARG A 123 9.69 25.05 -10.27
N LEU A 124 10.77 25.44 -10.95
CA LEU A 124 12.02 24.67 -10.94
C LEU A 124 12.68 24.64 -9.57
N ALA A 125 12.69 25.77 -8.84
CA ALA A 125 13.22 25.83 -7.48
C ALA A 125 12.41 24.93 -6.52
N GLU A 126 11.09 24.93 -6.66
CA GLU A 126 10.21 24.02 -5.92
C GLU A 126 10.50 22.55 -6.22
N ILE A 127 10.54 22.16 -7.51
CA ILE A 127 10.85 20.79 -7.91
C ILE A 127 12.22 20.37 -7.36
N ARG A 128 13.22 21.27 -7.35
CA ARG A 128 14.53 21.00 -6.73
C ARG A 128 14.42 20.77 -5.22
N GLN A 129 13.61 21.55 -4.51
CA GLN A 129 13.42 21.38 -3.07
C GLN A 129 12.71 20.06 -2.75
N ILE A 130 11.60 19.76 -3.45
CA ILE A 130 10.89 18.48 -3.28
C ILE A 130 11.84 17.31 -3.53
N LYS A 131 12.63 17.36 -4.62
CA LYS A 131 13.64 16.34 -4.91
C LYS A 131 14.66 16.21 -3.77
N SER A 132 15.15 17.34 -3.24
CA SER A 132 16.12 17.34 -2.15
C SER A 132 15.56 16.67 -0.90
N ASP A 133 14.30 16.96 -0.55
CA ASP A 133 13.63 16.39 0.63
C ASP A 133 13.45 14.87 0.46
N ILE A 134 13.03 14.41 -0.73
CA ILE A 134 12.88 12.98 -1.06
C ILE A 134 14.23 12.26 -1.02
N VAL A 135 15.26 12.81 -1.68
CA VAL A 135 16.61 12.23 -1.69
C VAL A 135 17.16 12.11 -0.28
N ARG A 136 16.97 13.13 0.56
CA ARG A 136 17.48 13.13 1.92
C ARG A 136 16.77 12.10 2.80
N LEU A 137 15.44 12.02 2.72
CA LEU A 137 14.67 11.07 3.51
C LEU A 137 14.93 9.64 3.07
N SER A 138 15.07 9.38 1.77
CA SER A 138 15.37 8.05 1.20
C SER A 138 16.87 7.74 1.07
N SER A 139 17.72 8.44 1.82
CA SER A 139 19.17 8.24 1.74
C SER A 139 19.63 7.03 2.57
N PRO A 140 20.79 6.41 2.25
CA PRO A 140 21.34 5.31 3.05
C PRO A 140 21.55 5.67 4.53
N GLU A 141 21.83 6.94 4.84
CA GLU A 141 22.02 7.41 6.22
C GLU A 141 20.73 7.37 7.06
N MET A 142 19.56 7.30 6.40
CA MET A 142 18.26 7.14 7.06
C MET A 142 17.92 5.67 7.33
N ASP A 143 18.74 4.72 6.85
CA ASP A 143 18.67 3.29 7.16
C ASP A 143 17.26 2.67 7.05
N GLY A 144 16.51 3.13 6.05
CA GLY A 144 15.13 2.71 5.78
C GLY A 144 14.09 3.12 6.82
N ARG A 145 14.44 3.97 7.78
CA ARG A 145 13.53 4.70 8.66
C ARG A 145 12.53 3.83 9.43
N LEU A 146 12.89 2.61 9.81
CA LEU A 146 12.00 1.78 10.62
C LEU A 146 11.67 2.45 11.95
N THR A 147 10.39 2.47 12.32
CA THR A 147 9.94 3.12 13.56
C THR A 147 10.73 2.65 14.78
N GLY A 148 11.15 3.61 15.61
CA GLY A 148 11.96 3.37 16.80
C GLY A 148 13.42 3.03 16.54
N THR A 149 13.92 3.22 15.31
CA THR A 149 15.35 3.10 14.99
C THR A 149 16.05 4.45 14.93
N GLU A 150 17.38 4.42 14.94
CA GLU A 150 18.22 5.61 14.72
C GLU A 150 17.96 6.26 13.35
N GLY A 151 17.65 5.46 12.32
CA GLY A 151 17.29 5.95 10.99
C GLY A 151 16.03 6.82 10.99
N GLU A 152 14.98 6.36 11.66
CA GLU A 152 13.75 7.13 11.85
C GLU A 152 14.00 8.37 12.73
N ARG A 153 14.84 8.27 13.77
CA ARG A 153 15.23 9.43 14.58
C ARG A 153 15.84 10.54 13.72
N ARG A 154 16.76 10.20 12.81
CA ARG A 154 17.35 11.18 11.87
C ARG A 154 16.31 11.76 10.91
N ALA A 155 15.39 10.95 10.40
CA ALA A 155 14.34 11.40 9.50
C ALA A 155 13.39 12.39 10.19
N THR A 156 12.92 12.06 11.39
CA THR A 156 12.05 12.95 12.20
C THR A 156 12.75 14.25 12.60
N GLU A 157 14.05 14.20 12.91
CA GLU A 157 14.88 15.41 13.14
C GLU A 157 14.95 16.29 11.89
N TYR A 158 15.17 15.68 10.73
CA TYR A 158 15.19 16.40 9.47
C TYR A 158 13.85 17.06 9.16
N VAL A 159 12.72 16.35 9.31
CA VAL A 159 11.38 16.92 9.10
C VAL A 159 11.11 18.06 10.07
N ALA A 160 11.46 17.93 11.35
CA ALA A 160 11.30 19.00 12.33
C ALA A 160 12.11 20.25 11.95
N ALA A 161 13.36 20.08 11.50
CA ALA A 161 14.18 21.17 11.02
C ALA A 161 13.57 21.86 9.78
N ARG A 162 13.06 21.07 8.82
CA ARG A 162 12.36 21.63 7.64
C ARG A 162 11.09 22.39 8.03
N MET A 163 10.28 21.87 8.95
CA MET A 163 9.10 22.57 9.47
C MET A 163 9.47 23.89 10.16
N GLN A 164 10.59 23.92 10.89
CA GLN A 164 11.11 25.13 11.52
C GLN A 164 11.61 26.15 10.49
N GLU A 165 12.33 25.71 9.46
CA GLU A 165 12.78 26.56 8.34
C GLU A 165 11.61 27.19 7.58
N LEU A 166 10.49 26.47 7.47
CA LEU A 166 9.23 26.95 6.90
C LEU A 166 8.43 27.87 7.85
N GLY A 167 8.92 28.13 9.06
CA GLY A 167 8.29 29.04 10.02
C GLY A 167 7.06 28.47 10.76
N LEU A 168 6.78 27.17 10.62
CA LEU A 168 5.69 26.51 11.35
C LEU A 168 5.95 26.56 12.86
N LYS A 169 4.90 26.70 13.67
CA LYS A 169 5.02 26.62 15.12
C LYS A 169 5.11 25.16 15.58
N PRO A 170 5.88 24.85 16.63
CA PRO A 170 5.91 23.50 17.21
C PRO A 170 4.52 23.11 17.73
N GLY A 171 4.03 21.95 17.33
CA GLY A 171 2.74 21.39 17.75
C GLY A 171 2.86 20.11 18.59
N GLY A 172 4.07 19.69 18.92
CA GLY A 172 4.35 18.55 19.79
C GLY A 172 4.37 18.92 21.27
N GLU A 173 5.01 18.08 22.07
CA GLU A 173 5.05 18.24 23.53
C GLU A 173 6.15 19.22 23.95
N ASN A 174 5.95 19.90 25.09
CA ASN A 174 6.94 20.78 25.74
C ASN A 174 7.51 21.88 24.81
N GLY A 175 6.71 22.39 23.87
CA GLY A 175 7.14 23.41 22.91
C GLY A 175 8.07 22.90 21.81
N SER A 176 8.16 21.59 21.62
CA SER A 176 8.90 20.94 20.53
C SER A 176 7.98 20.53 19.38
N TYR A 177 8.55 20.13 18.24
CA TYR A 177 7.79 19.50 17.15
C TYR A 177 7.46 18.02 17.44
N PHE A 178 8.02 17.41 18.49
CA PHE A 178 7.93 15.97 18.68
C PHE A 178 6.79 15.58 19.62
N GLN A 179 6.01 14.56 19.23
CA GLN A 179 5.07 13.88 20.10
C GLN A 179 5.52 12.41 20.25
N PRO A 180 6.26 12.09 21.33
CA PRO A 180 6.79 10.75 21.54
C PRO A 180 5.70 9.76 22.01
N PHE A 181 5.88 8.49 21.67
CA PHE A 181 5.06 7.38 22.15
C PHE A 181 5.87 6.09 22.26
N SER A 182 5.41 5.17 23.11
CA SER A 182 6.00 3.83 23.26
C SER A 182 5.17 2.80 22.52
N PHE A 183 5.82 1.78 21.98
CA PHE A 183 5.16 0.66 21.31
C PHE A 183 6.00 -0.60 21.42
N THR A 184 5.35 -1.76 21.32
CA THR A 184 6.02 -3.05 21.21
C THR A 184 6.59 -3.19 19.80
N ALA A 185 7.92 -3.20 19.63
CA ALA A 185 8.57 -3.32 18.32
C ALA A 185 8.88 -4.76 17.91
N GLY A 186 8.78 -5.67 18.86
CA GLY A 186 9.11 -7.07 18.68
C GLY A 186 8.69 -7.89 19.89
N VAL A 187 8.73 -9.19 19.71
CA VAL A 187 8.48 -10.15 20.78
C VAL A 187 9.64 -11.13 20.78
N GLN A 188 10.26 -11.32 21.93
CA GLN A 188 11.33 -12.28 22.15
C GLN A 188 10.85 -13.37 23.11
N LEU A 189 11.52 -14.52 23.07
CA LEU A 189 11.27 -15.59 24.02
C LEU A 189 11.87 -15.22 25.37
N GLY A 190 11.08 -15.30 26.44
CA GLY A 190 11.59 -15.32 27.80
C GLY A 190 12.29 -16.64 28.13
N GLU A 191 13.01 -16.66 29.24
CA GLU A 191 13.86 -17.79 29.65
C GLU A 191 13.05 -19.01 30.12
N ASN A 192 11.78 -18.83 30.50
CA ASN A 192 10.98 -19.87 31.16
C ASN A 192 10.16 -20.75 30.20
N ASN A 193 10.28 -20.54 28.89
CA ASN A 193 9.48 -21.28 27.90
C ASN A 193 9.69 -22.79 27.99
N SER A 194 8.60 -23.56 28.17
CA SER A 194 8.65 -25.02 28.14
C SER A 194 7.44 -25.63 27.44
N LEU A 195 7.64 -26.76 26.76
CA LEU A 195 6.61 -27.60 26.16
C LEU A 195 6.87 -29.03 26.60
N ARG A 196 5.86 -29.70 27.15
CA ARG A 196 5.97 -31.07 27.65
C ARG A 196 4.83 -31.92 27.10
N PHE A 197 5.18 -33.12 26.64
CA PHE A 197 4.21 -34.14 26.25
C PHE A 197 4.14 -35.21 27.34
N LEU A 198 2.93 -35.62 27.67
CA LEU A 198 2.64 -36.61 28.70
C LEU A 198 1.98 -37.83 28.06
N ASP A 199 2.49 -39.01 28.36
CA ASP A 199 1.86 -40.26 27.91
C ASP A 199 0.76 -40.74 28.88
N ALA A 200 0.16 -41.89 28.56
CA ALA A 200 -0.89 -42.52 29.34
C ALA A 200 -0.45 -42.94 30.76
N SER A 201 0.86 -43.12 30.99
CA SER A 201 1.43 -43.41 32.32
C SER A 201 1.65 -42.14 33.16
N GLY A 202 1.54 -40.96 32.53
CA GLY A 202 1.87 -39.69 33.14
C GLY A 202 3.35 -39.33 33.04
N GLN A 203 4.16 -40.11 32.31
CA GLN A 203 5.56 -39.77 32.06
C GLN A 203 5.63 -38.51 31.20
N GLU A 204 6.34 -37.51 31.71
CA GLU A 204 6.61 -36.24 31.04
C GLU A 204 7.87 -36.32 30.18
N THR A 205 7.79 -35.84 28.95
CA THR A 205 8.91 -35.64 28.02
C THR A 205 8.97 -34.17 27.62
N ALA A 206 10.08 -33.50 27.93
CA ALA A 206 10.32 -32.14 27.50
C ALA A 206 10.69 -32.08 26.02
N ILE A 207 10.12 -31.13 25.29
CA ILE A 207 10.35 -30.97 23.85
C ILE A 207 11.47 -29.94 23.61
N PRO A 208 12.52 -30.30 22.84
CA PRO A 208 13.64 -29.40 22.53
C PRO A 208 13.19 -28.07 21.93
N ARG A 209 13.87 -26.97 22.28
CA ARG A 209 13.49 -25.60 21.86
C ARG A 209 13.59 -25.35 20.35
N ASP A 210 14.37 -26.15 19.62
CA ASP A 210 14.45 -26.12 18.15
C ASP A 210 13.29 -26.84 17.45
N GLN A 211 12.43 -27.54 18.21
CA GLN A 211 11.27 -28.26 17.69
C GLN A 211 9.93 -27.54 17.91
N TRP A 212 9.91 -26.42 18.63
CA TRP A 212 8.69 -25.66 18.87
C TRP A 212 9.00 -24.20 19.20
N GLN A 213 8.02 -23.31 19.04
CA GLN A 213 8.03 -21.98 19.64
C GLN A 213 6.63 -21.39 19.73
N PRO A 214 6.31 -20.56 20.74
CA PRO A 214 5.10 -19.74 20.71
C PRO A 214 5.09 -18.80 19.51
N VAL A 215 3.90 -18.46 19.01
CA VAL A 215 3.72 -17.34 18.08
C VAL A 215 3.57 -16.02 18.84
N SER A 216 3.82 -14.88 18.20
CA SER A 216 3.87 -13.56 18.85
C SER A 216 2.57 -13.15 19.56
N PHE A 217 1.43 -13.69 19.14
CA PHE A 217 0.12 -13.43 19.75
C PHE A 217 -0.38 -14.53 20.70
N SER A 218 0.48 -15.50 21.06
CA SER A 218 0.14 -16.54 22.03
C SER A 218 -0.19 -15.92 23.39
N ALA A 219 -1.16 -16.51 24.11
CA ALA A 219 -1.32 -16.21 25.52
C ALA A 219 -0.06 -16.62 26.30
N GLN A 220 0.30 -15.78 27.26
CA GLN A 220 1.41 -16.02 28.19
C GLN A 220 0.91 -16.77 29.44
N GLY A 221 1.84 -17.41 30.13
CA GLY A 221 1.58 -18.14 31.38
C GLY A 221 1.57 -19.66 31.22
N ALA A 222 1.25 -20.33 32.33
CA ALA A 222 1.19 -21.79 32.40
C ALA A 222 -0.13 -22.32 31.81
N LEU A 223 -0.01 -23.35 30.99
CA LEU A 223 -1.10 -24.09 30.38
C LEU A 223 -1.00 -25.55 30.84
N ASP A 224 -1.99 -25.97 31.65
CA ASP A 224 -2.00 -27.28 32.29
C ASP A 224 -2.08 -28.44 31.29
N ALA A 225 -1.57 -29.59 31.73
CA ALA A 225 -1.57 -30.84 30.97
C ALA A 225 -2.99 -31.26 30.56
N SER A 226 -3.27 -31.22 29.25
CA SER A 226 -4.62 -31.44 28.71
C SER A 226 -4.59 -32.31 27.47
N ALA A 227 -5.69 -33.03 27.20
CA ALA A 227 -5.78 -33.91 26.03
C ALA A 227 -5.59 -33.14 24.72
N VAL A 228 -5.19 -33.87 23.67
CA VAL A 228 -4.94 -33.29 22.33
C VAL A 228 -5.93 -33.85 21.33
N VAL A 229 -6.46 -32.99 20.46
CA VAL A 229 -7.32 -33.36 19.34
C VAL A 229 -6.69 -32.91 18.03
N PHE A 230 -6.70 -33.78 17.03
CA PHE A 230 -6.30 -33.42 15.67
C PHE A 230 -7.52 -32.95 14.89
N ALA A 231 -7.47 -31.71 14.40
CA ALA A 231 -8.58 -31.09 13.65
C ALA A 231 -8.14 -30.64 12.24
N GLY A 232 -7.26 -31.41 11.59
CA GLY A 232 -6.88 -31.17 10.19
C GLY A 232 -6.33 -29.77 9.95
N TYR A 233 -6.92 -29.03 9.00
CA TYR A 233 -6.53 -27.65 8.72
C TYR A 233 -7.22 -26.61 9.63
N GLY A 234 -8.11 -26.99 10.54
CA GLY A 234 -8.74 -26.07 11.50
C GLY A 234 -9.62 -24.99 10.85
N ILE A 235 -10.18 -25.29 9.69
CA ILE A 235 -11.00 -24.38 8.88
C ILE A 235 -12.47 -24.74 9.07
N VAL A 236 -13.30 -23.69 9.20
CA VAL A 236 -14.75 -23.77 9.05
C VAL A 236 -15.13 -22.77 7.96
N ALA A 237 -15.57 -23.29 6.83
CA ALA A 237 -16.00 -22.52 5.68
C ALA A 237 -17.27 -23.17 5.12
N ALA A 238 -18.35 -22.40 5.06
CA ALA A 238 -19.59 -22.79 4.40
C ALA A 238 -19.95 -21.72 3.38
N ASN A 239 -19.93 -22.08 2.10
CA ASN A 239 -20.49 -21.28 1.02
C ASN A 239 -21.35 -22.16 0.11
N ASP A 240 -22.04 -21.55 -0.85
CA ASP A 240 -22.98 -22.26 -1.73
C ASP A 240 -22.29 -23.27 -2.68
N GLU A 241 -20.96 -23.20 -2.85
CA GLU A 241 -20.16 -24.09 -3.71
C GLU A 241 -19.34 -25.14 -2.93
N PHE A 242 -19.11 -24.95 -1.63
CA PHE A 242 -18.14 -25.70 -0.83
C PHE A 242 -18.45 -25.63 0.68
N GLN A 243 -18.48 -26.80 1.34
CA GLN A 243 -18.56 -26.91 2.80
C GLN A 243 -17.35 -27.67 3.34
N TYR A 244 -16.66 -27.06 4.31
CA TYR A 244 -15.52 -27.65 5.00
C TYR A 244 -15.55 -27.25 6.46
N ASP A 245 -15.72 -28.22 7.33
CA ASP A 245 -15.76 -28.01 8.77
C ASP A 245 -14.84 -29.03 9.44
N SER A 246 -13.70 -28.52 9.94
CA SER A 246 -12.69 -29.32 10.65
C SER A 246 -13.13 -29.76 12.05
N TYR A 247 -14.20 -29.17 12.60
CA TYR A 247 -14.66 -29.33 13.97
C TYR A 247 -16.03 -29.99 14.10
N ALA A 248 -16.71 -30.32 12.98
CA ALA A 248 -18.12 -30.74 12.94
C ALA A 248 -18.52 -31.81 13.98
N HIS A 249 -17.59 -32.71 14.35
CA HIS A 249 -17.79 -33.81 15.30
C HIS A 249 -16.74 -33.83 16.42
N LEU A 250 -15.95 -32.75 16.59
CA LEU A 250 -14.85 -32.70 17.54
C LEU A 250 -15.20 -31.90 18.79
N ASP A 251 -15.11 -32.54 19.95
CA ASP A 251 -15.08 -31.85 21.24
C ASP A 251 -13.66 -31.37 21.54
N VAL A 252 -13.47 -30.05 21.43
CA VAL A 252 -12.19 -29.38 21.66
C VAL A 252 -12.12 -28.63 22.98
N ARG A 253 -13.19 -28.63 23.77
CA ARG A 253 -13.27 -27.85 25.01
C ARG A 253 -12.20 -28.31 25.99
N ASP A 254 -11.43 -27.35 26.52
CA ASP A 254 -10.32 -27.55 27.46
C ASP A 254 -9.16 -28.42 26.92
N LYS A 255 -9.10 -28.65 25.61
CA LYS A 255 -8.08 -29.48 24.95
C LYS A 255 -7.12 -28.65 24.10
N TRP A 256 -5.95 -29.20 23.82
CA TRP A 256 -5.06 -28.70 22.78
C TRP A 256 -5.53 -29.16 21.40
N VAL A 257 -5.50 -28.27 20.42
CA VAL A 257 -5.89 -28.58 19.03
C VAL A 257 -4.65 -28.62 18.14
N LEU A 258 -4.33 -29.78 17.60
CA LEU A 258 -3.27 -29.96 16.59
C LEU A 258 -3.84 -29.67 15.19
N LEU A 259 -3.24 -28.69 14.51
CA LEU A 259 -3.69 -28.15 13.23
C LEU A 259 -2.55 -28.01 12.23
N PHE A 260 -2.85 -28.20 10.94
CA PHE A 260 -1.98 -27.76 9.86
C PHE A 260 -2.08 -26.24 9.62
N ARG A 261 -0.93 -25.58 9.40
CA ARG A 261 -0.81 -24.13 9.20
C ARG A 261 -1.60 -23.61 7.99
N PHE A 262 -1.50 -24.29 6.85
CA PHE A 262 -1.93 -23.75 5.56
C PHE A 262 -3.38 -24.10 5.17
N LEU A 263 -3.64 -24.20 3.87
CA LEU A 263 -4.83 -24.77 3.26
C LEU A 263 -4.46 -26.13 2.65
N PRO A 264 -5.44 -27.01 2.38
CA PRO A 264 -5.22 -28.18 1.53
C PRO A 264 -4.49 -27.86 0.21
N GLU A 265 -3.40 -28.56 -0.07
CA GLU A 265 -2.48 -28.22 -1.17
C GLU A 265 -3.01 -28.56 -2.57
N GLU A 266 -3.90 -29.55 -2.71
CA GLU A 266 -4.38 -30.03 -4.02
C GLU A 266 -5.72 -29.38 -4.44
N LEU A 267 -6.18 -28.34 -3.74
CA LEU A 267 -7.42 -27.64 -4.09
C LEU A 267 -7.30 -26.82 -5.39
N PRO A 268 -8.40 -26.72 -6.18
CA PRO A 268 -8.46 -25.82 -7.33
C PRO A 268 -8.15 -24.37 -6.95
N THR A 269 -7.49 -23.61 -7.84
CA THR A 269 -7.08 -22.22 -7.59
C THR A 269 -8.25 -21.32 -7.17
N LYS A 270 -9.42 -21.46 -7.81
CA LYS A 270 -10.65 -20.70 -7.46
C LYS A 270 -11.03 -20.95 -5.99
N THR A 271 -11.02 -22.21 -5.56
CA THR A 271 -11.33 -22.61 -4.18
C THR A 271 -10.28 -22.12 -3.20
N LYS A 272 -8.99 -22.21 -3.53
CA LYS A 272 -7.92 -21.65 -2.70
C LYS A 272 -8.11 -20.16 -2.47
N VAL A 273 -8.44 -19.39 -3.51
CA VAL A 273 -8.71 -17.94 -3.40
C VAL A 273 -9.88 -17.65 -2.45
N GLN A 274 -10.96 -18.43 -2.54
CA GLN A 274 -12.11 -18.31 -1.63
C GLN A 274 -11.73 -18.67 -0.18
N LEU A 275 -10.90 -19.70 0.01
CA LEU A 275 -10.53 -20.20 1.34
C LEU A 275 -9.40 -19.42 2.04
N ARG A 276 -8.65 -18.58 1.31
CA ARG A 276 -7.50 -17.81 1.85
C ARG A 276 -7.81 -17.08 3.16
N ARG A 277 -9.02 -16.53 3.31
CA ARG A 277 -9.42 -15.81 4.54
C ARG A 277 -9.47 -16.69 5.78
N TYR A 278 -9.77 -17.98 5.62
CA TYR A 278 -9.86 -18.96 6.71
C TYR A 278 -8.50 -19.60 7.03
N ALA A 279 -7.48 -19.34 6.20
CA ALA A 279 -6.13 -19.88 6.39
C ALA A 279 -5.32 -19.11 7.43
N SER A 280 -5.74 -17.89 7.81
CA SER A 280 -4.94 -17.05 8.70
C SER A 280 -4.83 -17.69 10.08
N LEU A 281 -3.63 -17.61 10.67
CA LEU A 281 -3.36 -18.21 11.98
C LEU A 281 -4.28 -17.64 13.08
N ARG A 282 -4.56 -16.33 13.02
CA ARG A 282 -5.51 -15.67 13.93
C ARG A 282 -6.92 -16.17 13.78
N TYR A 283 -7.40 -16.39 12.55
CA TYR A 283 -8.72 -16.95 12.33
C TYR A 283 -8.83 -18.35 12.95
N LYS A 284 -7.83 -19.21 12.74
CA LYS A 284 -7.78 -20.54 13.36
C LYS A 284 -7.75 -20.48 14.89
N ALA A 285 -6.97 -19.55 15.45
CA ALA A 285 -6.89 -19.29 16.89
C ALA A 285 -8.22 -18.82 17.48
N MET A 286 -8.85 -17.83 16.86
CA MET A 286 -10.18 -17.32 17.22
C MET A 286 -11.22 -18.45 17.23
N LEU A 287 -11.25 -19.25 16.16
CA LEU A 287 -12.24 -20.31 15.99
C LEU A 287 -12.11 -21.44 17.02
N ALA A 288 -10.88 -21.84 17.35
CA ALA A 288 -10.62 -22.83 18.40
C ALA A 288 -10.97 -22.26 19.79
N ARG A 289 -10.62 -21.00 20.05
CA ARG A 289 -10.96 -20.29 21.29
C ARG A 289 -12.48 -20.22 21.50
N GLU A 290 -13.24 -19.84 20.48
CA GLU A 290 -14.71 -19.77 20.55
C GLU A 290 -15.35 -21.13 20.89
N ARG A 291 -14.66 -22.24 20.55
CA ARG A 291 -15.08 -23.60 20.90
C ARG A 291 -14.55 -24.07 22.25
N GLY A 292 -13.86 -23.20 22.99
CA GLY A 292 -13.32 -23.46 24.32
C GLY A 292 -12.01 -24.24 24.33
N ALA A 293 -11.25 -24.27 23.23
CA ALA A 293 -9.92 -24.87 23.23
C ALA A 293 -9.01 -24.21 24.27
N ARG A 294 -8.08 -24.99 24.82
CA ARG A 294 -7.05 -24.51 25.76
C ARG A 294 -5.82 -23.96 25.04
N GLY A 295 -5.49 -24.55 23.90
CA GLY A 295 -4.36 -24.12 23.09
C GLY A 295 -4.38 -24.74 21.70
N ILE A 296 -3.49 -24.27 20.83
CA ILE A 296 -3.26 -24.78 19.49
C ILE A 296 -1.80 -25.17 19.33
N LEU A 297 -1.58 -26.31 18.67
CA LEU A 297 -0.30 -26.72 18.10
C LEU A 297 -0.41 -26.60 16.57
N LEU A 298 0.36 -25.69 15.98
CA LEU A 298 0.43 -25.46 14.54
C LEU A 298 1.62 -26.23 13.97
N VAL A 299 1.36 -27.12 13.02
CA VAL A 299 2.39 -27.85 12.27
C VAL A 299 2.30 -27.49 10.79
N SER A 300 3.43 -27.34 10.11
CA SER A 300 3.44 -27.00 8.68
C SER A 300 3.00 -28.19 7.83
N GLY A 301 3.50 -29.39 8.15
CA GLY A 301 3.18 -30.63 7.46
C GLY A 301 4.23 -30.95 6.37
N PRO A 302 4.58 -32.24 6.21
CA PRO A 302 5.69 -32.67 5.37
C PRO A 302 5.49 -32.40 3.87
N ARG A 303 4.25 -32.16 3.42
CA ARG A 303 3.90 -31.90 2.01
C ARG A 303 3.86 -30.40 1.65
N SER A 304 4.05 -29.50 2.61
CA SER A 304 4.02 -28.05 2.36
C SER A 304 5.37 -27.47 1.96
N HIS A 305 6.47 -28.26 2.05
CA HIS A 305 7.81 -27.90 1.57
C HIS A 305 8.31 -26.51 1.99
N VAL A 306 8.00 -26.10 3.23
CA VAL A 306 8.45 -24.81 3.79
C VAL A 306 9.96 -24.82 4.04
N ARG A 307 10.61 -23.66 3.85
CA ARG A 307 12.03 -23.48 4.19
C ARG A 307 12.26 -23.55 5.70
N GLU A 308 11.37 -22.93 6.47
CA GLU A 308 11.37 -22.93 7.94
C GLU A 308 10.04 -23.47 8.44
N GLN A 309 10.08 -24.50 9.29
CA GLN A 309 8.88 -25.14 9.84
C GLN A 309 8.25 -24.33 10.97
N LEU A 310 9.09 -23.70 11.81
CA LEU A 310 8.64 -22.87 12.92
C LEU A 310 8.29 -21.47 12.43
N ILE A 311 7.16 -20.94 12.89
CA ILE A 311 6.69 -19.60 12.52
C ILE A 311 7.52 -18.55 13.26
N PRO A 312 8.32 -17.71 12.59
CA PRO A 312 9.21 -16.77 13.25
C PRO A 312 8.44 -15.78 14.14
N LEU A 313 9.07 -15.38 15.25
CA LEU A 313 8.55 -14.31 16.08
C LEU A 313 8.74 -12.98 15.35
N ALA A 314 7.67 -12.53 14.72
CA ALA A 314 7.57 -11.20 14.13
C ALA A 314 6.54 -10.38 14.90
N PHE A 315 6.77 -9.07 14.94
CA PHE A 315 5.75 -8.14 15.43
C PHE A 315 4.47 -8.29 14.60
N ASP A 316 3.36 -8.48 15.29
CA ASP A 316 2.02 -8.56 14.71
C ASP A 316 1.32 -7.26 15.09
N GLY A 317 1.09 -6.38 14.11
CA GLY A 317 0.47 -5.06 14.31
C GLY A 317 -0.93 -5.09 14.93
N SER A 318 -1.54 -6.27 15.07
CA SER A 318 -2.73 -6.47 15.88
C SER A 318 -2.37 -6.98 17.28
N ILE A 319 -2.05 -6.09 18.22
CA ILE A 319 -1.48 -6.44 19.54
C ILE A 319 -2.49 -7.12 20.51
N ALA A 320 -3.68 -7.50 20.05
CA ALA A 320 -4.58 -8.32 20.87
C ALA A 320 -4.02 -9.74 21.04
N SER A 321 -3.58 -10.08 22.25
CA SER A 321 -3.28 -11.47 22.67
C SER A 321 -4.47 -12.37 22.35
N SER A 322 -4.23 -13.55 21.79
CA SER A 322 -5.31 -14.48 21.44
C SER A 322 -6.06 -15.05 22.64
N SER A 323 -5.63 -14.76 23.89
CA SER A 323 -6.11 -15.40 25.13
C SER A 323 -6.05 -16.93 25.12
N LEU A 324 -5.37 -17.51 24.12
CA LEU A 324 -5.20 -18.91 23.84
C LEU A 324 -3.71 -19.21 23.69
N GLY A 325 -3.21 -20.31 24.25
CA GLY A 325 -1.83 -20.73 24.00
C GLY A 325 -1.67 -21.18 22.55
N VAL A 326 -0.82 -20.54 21.75
CA VAL A 326 -0.62 -20.90 20.34
C VAL A 326 0.86 -21.16 20.10
N LEU A 327 1.18 -22.42 19.80
CA LEU A 327 2.55 -22.87 19.59
C LEU A 327 2.72 -23.39 18.16
N SER A 328 3.78 -22.98 17.49
CA SER A 328 4.29 -23.65 16.30
C SER A 328 5.15 -24.83 16.71
N ILE A 329 4.98 -25.98 16.08
CA ILE A 329 5.81 -27.17 16.28
C ILE A 329 6.35 -27.68 14.94
N THR A 330 7.50 -28.36 14.98
CA THR A 330 8.06 -29.05 13.80
C THR A 330 7.28 -30.30 13.45
N ASP A 331 7.49 -30.81 12.24
CA ASP A 331 6.91 -32.09 11.83
C ASP A 331 7.40 -33.25 12.71
N ASP A 332 8.61 -33.16 13.26
CA ASP A 332 9.20 -34.16 14.16
C ASP A 332 8.45 -34.20 15.49
N ALA A 333 8.22 -33.05 16.14
CA ALA A 333 7.42 -32.98 17.37
C ALA A 333 5.98 -33.47 17.15
N ALA A 334 5.38 -33.17 16.00
CA ALA A 334 4.05 -33.69 15.65
C ALA A 334 4.06 -35.23 15.45
N ARG A 335 5.12 -35.79 14.87
CA ARG A 335 5.28 -37.25 14.76
C ARG A 335 5.46 -37.91 16.12
N ASP A 336 6.13 -37.27 17.07
CA ASP A 336 6.26 -37.79 18.44
C ASP A 336 4.90 -37.90 19.15
N LEU A 337 4.03 -36.88 19.02
CA LEU A 337 2.65 -36.95 19.51
C LEU A 337 1.87 -38.13 18.90
N LEU A 338 1.97 -38.32 17.59
CA LEU A 338 1.30 -39.43 16.90
C LEU A 338 1.90 -40.80 17.29
N ALA A 339 3.20 -40.86 17.56
CA ALA A 339 3.85 -42.08 18.06
C ALA A 339 3.38 -42.43 19.47
N MET A 340 3.20 -41.44 20.36
CA MET A 340 2.60 -41.64 21.69
C MET A 340 1.15 -42.14 21.57
N HIS A 341 0.34 -41.51 20.71
CA HIS A 341 -1.03 -41.94 20.42
C HIS A 341 -1.09 -43.40 19.99
N ARG A 342 -0.21 -43.81 19.08
CA ARG A 342 -0.12 -45.19 18.61
C ARG A 342 0.23 -46.16 19.73
N ARG A 343 1.20 -45.81 20.60
CA ARG A 343 1.58 -46.65 21.75
C ARG A 343 0.44 -46.84 22.74
N ALA A 344 -0.45 -45.85 22.85
CA ALA A 344 -1.63 -45.90 23.70
C ALA A 344 -2.83 -46.68 23.08
N GLY A 345 -2.65 -47.31 21.92
CA GLY A 345 -3.72 -48.07 21.23
C GLY A 345 -4.48 -47.28 20.17
N GLY A 346 -4.07 -46.04 19.90
CA GLY A 346 -4.61 -45.19 18.85
C GLY A 346 -4.39 -45.70 17.42
N SER A 347 -5.22 -45.25 16.49
CA SER A 347 -5.11 -45.64 15.08
C SER A 347 -3.77 -45.18 14.48
N THR A 348 -3.11 -46.06 13.72
CA THR A 348 -1.81 -45.74 13.12
C THR A 348 -1.99 -45.01 11.81
N VAL A 349 -1.80 -43.68 11.80
CA VAL A 349 -1.69 -42.88 10.58
C VAL A 349 -0.48 -41.95 10.69
N SER A 350 0.39 -41.93 9.68
CA SER A 350 1.53 -40.99 9.68
C SER A 350 1.05 -39.57 9.40
N LEU A 351 1.82 -38.58 9.87
CA LEU A 351 1.52 -37.16 9.63
C LEU A 351 1.37 -36.85 8.13
N GLU A 352 2.23 -37.43 7.29
CA GLU A 352 2.19 -37.29 5.84
C GLU A 352 0.90 -37.86 5.23
N HIS A 353 0.47 -39.04 5.67
CA HIS A 353 -0.79 -39.64 5.21
C HIS A 353 -2.02 -38.84 5.67
N LEU A 354 -1.98 -38.25 6.87
CA LEU A 354 -3.03 -37.34 7.33
C LEU A 354 -3.12 -36.11 6.42
N GLN A 355 -1.98 -35.47 6.12
CA GLN A 355 -1.94 -34.30 5.24
C GLN A 355 -2.40 -34.65 3.81
N GLN A 356 -1.89 -35.74 3.23
CA GLN A 356 -2.25 -36.19 1.87
C GLN A 356 -3.76 -36.39 1.70
N ARG A 357 -4.44 -36.95 2.71
CA ARG A 357 -5.90 -37.15 2.66
C ARG A 357 -6.66 -35.84 2.72
N LEU A 358 -6.16 -34.88 3.51
CA LEU A 358 -6.78 -33.57 3.67
C LEU A 358 -6.51 -32.66 2.45
N ASP A 359 -5.35 -32.78 1.80
CA ASP A 359 -4.92 -31.96 0.65
C ASP A 359 -5.86 -32.04 -0.53
N ARG A 360 -6.52 -33.19 -0.72
CA ARG A 360 -7.53 -33.43 -1.76
C ARG A 360 -8.84 -32.67 -1.56
N GLY A 361 -8.98 -31.94 -0.45
CA GLY A 361 -10.20 -31.19 -0.12
C GLY A 361 -11.36 -32.04 0.42
N THR A 362 -11.19 -33.36 0.54
CA THR A 362 -12.20 -34.22 1.17
C THR A 362 -12.26 -33.97 2.68
N SER A 363 -13.45 -33.77 3.22
CA SER A 363 -13.67 -33.69 4.67
C SER A 363 -13.20 -34.98 5.33
N GLN A 364 -12.19 -34.87 6.19
CA GLN A 364 -11.71 -35.98 7.01
C GLN A 364 -12.12 -35.71 8.45
N LEU A 365 -12.59 -36.77 9.12
CA LEU A 365 -12.91 -36.68 10.54
C LEU A 365 -11.59 -36.50 11.32
N GLY A 366 -11.50 -35.43 12.10
CA GLY A 366 -10.50 -35.33 13.15
C GLY A 366 -10.73 -36.37 14.25
N PHE A 367 -9.79 -36.46 15.20
CA PHE A 367 -9.83 -37.44 16.28
C PHE A 367 -9.05 -36.97 17.51
N GLU A 368 -9.37 -37.53 18.67
CA GLU A 368 -8.59 -37.33 19.90
C GLU A 368 -7.35 -38.25 19.92
N LEU A 369 -6.20 -37.70 20.30
CA LEU A 369 -4.98 -38.46 20.49
C LEU A 369 -5.04 -39.18 21.85
N GLN A 370 -5.51 -40.42 21.82
CA GLN A 370 -5.55 -41.33 22.97
C GLN A 370 -4.22 -41.37 23.73
N GLY A 371 -4.29 -41.24 25.06
CA GLY A 371 -3.13 -41.38 25.95
C GLY A 371 -2.08 -40.28 25.80
N VAL A 372 -2.42 -39.13 25.20
CA VAL A 372 -1.51 -38.00 25.02
C VAL A 372 -2.10 -36.75 25.68
N ARG A 373 -1.30 -36.09 26.52
CA ARG A 373 -1.60 -34.76 27.05
C ARG A 373 -0.43 -33.81 26.78
N VAL A 374 -0.73 -32.52 26.66
CA VAL A 374 0.26 -31.46 26.42
C VAL A 374 0.14 -30.40 27.50
N ALA A 375 1.29 -29.97 28.02
CA ALA A 375 1.43 -28.84 28.93
C ALA A 375 2.46 -27.86 28.36
N ALA A 376 2.28 -26.57 28.61
CA ALA A 376 3.24 -25.56 28.19
C ALA A 376 3.37 -24.43 29.22
N LEU A 377 4.53 -23.79 29.26
CA LEU A 377 4.72 -22.48 29.86
C LEU A 377 5.16 -21.55 28.73
N VAL A 378 4.35 -20.53 28.45
CA VAL A 378 4.66 -19.52 27.45
C VAL A 378 5.13 -18.26 28.16
N ASP A 379 6.33 -17.82 27.83
CA ASP A 379 6.98 -16.63 28.38
C ASP A 379 7.44 -15.75 27.22
N LEU A 380 6.76 -14.62 26.99
CA LEU A 380 7.07 -13.73 25.87
C LEU A 380 7.45 -12.37 26.42
N VAL A 381 8.66 -11.92 26.05
CA VAL A 381 9.18 -10.62 26.44
C VAL A 381 8.93 -9.65 25.29
N GLU A 382 8.08 -8.67 25.54
CA GLU A 382 7.85 -7.58 24.59
C GLU A 382 9.04 -6.64 24.54
N GLU A 383 9.58 -6.42 23.35
CA GLU A 383 10.62 -5.43 23.12
C GLU A 383 9.96 -4.07 22.93
N GLN A 384 9.94 -3.27 23.99
CA GLN A 384 9.43 -1.89 23.94
C GLN A 384 10.45 -0.97 23.23
N ARG A 385 9.97 -0.20 22.26
CA ARG A 385 10.70 0.91 21.63
C ARG A 385 9.87 2.18 21.68
N HIS A 386 10.49 3.28 21.26
CA HIS A 386 9.88 4.60 21.27
C HIS A 386 9.89 5.19 19.86
N GLY A 387 8.72 5.61 19.37
CA GLY A 387 8.56 6.38 18.14
C GLY A 387 8.24 7.85 18.46
N ARG A 388 8.23 8.72 17.44
CA ARG A 388 7.81 10.13 17.64
C ARG A 388 7.20 10.74 16.37
N ASN A 389 5.97 11.21 16.49
CA ASN A 389 5.38 12.04 15.44
C ASN A 389 6.09 13.39 15.38
N VAL A 390 6.12 14.02 14.21
CA VAL A 390 6.58 15.41 14.02
C VAL A 390 5.40 16.29 13.63
N ILE A 391 5.07 17.27 14.47
CA ILE A 391 3.87 18.08 14.37
C ILE A 391 4.24 19.56 14.29
N GLY A 392 3.88 20.20 13.18
CA GLY A 392 4.02 21.63 12.93
C GLY A 392 2.66 22.30 12.74
N ILE A 393 2.52 23.54 13.17
CA ILE A 393 1.26 24.29 13.11
C ILE A 393 1.46 25.55 12.30
N LEU A 394 0.69 25.70 11.21
CA LEU A 394 0.48 26.97 10.55
C LEU A 394 -0.73 27.64 11.21
N PRO A 395 -0.52 28.72 11.99
CA PRO A 395 -1.62 29.36 12.70
C PRO A 395 -2.73 29.80 11.73
N GLY A 396 -3.96 29.76 12.25
CA GLY A 396 -5.08 30.43 11.64
C GLY A 396 -4.94 31.93 11.80
N THR A 397 -6.01 32.64 11.50
CA THR A 397 -6.00 34.09 11.67
C THR A 397 -6.06 34.49 13.13
N SER A 398 -5.60 35.70 13.46
CA SER A 398 -5.30 36.09 14.85
C SER A 398 -6.51 35.89 15.76
N GLY A 399 -6.42 34.95 16.70
CA GLY A 399 -7.49 34.63 17.66
C GLY A 399 -8.54 33.62 17.18
N SER A 400 -8.37 33.00 16.01
CA SER A 400 -9.27 31.94 15.52
C SER A 400 -9.34 30.79 16.51
N LYS A 401 -10.57 30.47 16.95
CA LYS A 401 -10.91 29.30 17.78
C LYS A 401 -11.45 28.14 16.94
N GLU A 402 -11.31 28.22 15.62
CA GLU A 402 -11.81 27.19 14.74
C GLU A 402 -10.98 25.90 14.85
N ARG A 403 -11.66 24.76 14.72
CA ARG A 403 -11.03 23.44 14.74
C ARG A 403 -10.07 23.31 13.55
N PRO A 404 -8.89 22.71 13.74
CA PRO A 404 -7.85 22.69 12.71
C PRO A 404 -8.20 21.76 11.54
N LEU A 405 -7.63 22.04 10.38
CA LEU A 405 -7.41 21.02 9.34
C LEU A 405 -6.12 20.28 9.68
N VAL A 406 -6.10 18.95 9.59
CA VAL A 406 -4.85 18.17 9.70
C VAL A 406 -4.46 17.67 8.30
N ILE A 407 -3.19 17.82 7.94
CA ILE A 407 -2.58 17.27 6.74
C ILE A 407 -1.42 16.37 7.18
N GLY A 408 -1.33 15.15 6.67
CA GLY A 408 -0.31 14.20 7.11
C GLY A 408 0.26 13.30 6.02
N ALA A 409 1.39 12.70 6.36
CA ALA A 409 2.11 11.66 5.63
C ALA A 409 2.96 10.89 6.65
N HIS A 410 3.21 9.59 6.48
CA HIS A 410 4.09 8.88 7.40
C HIS A 410 5.56 9.04 7.04
N VAL A 411 6.42 9.08 8.06
CA VAL A 411 7.87 9.29 7.94
C VAL A 411 8.64 7.97 7.94
N ASP A 412 8.09 6.95 8.58
CA ASP A 412 8.73 5.65 8.69
C ASP A 412 8.63 4.83 7.41
N HIS A 413 9.48 3.81 7.32
CA HIS A 413 9.40 2.76 6.31
C HIS A 413 9.97 1.44 6.87
N LEU A 414 10.29 0.46 6.02
CA LEU A 414 10.56 -0.93 6.43
C LEU A 414 11.96 -1.23 6.99
N GLY A 415 12.88 -0.27 7.04
CA GLY A 415 14.26 -0.53 7.45
C GLY A 415 14.93 -1.56 6.55
N HIS A 416 15.28 -2.73 7.10
CA HIS A 416 15.86 -3.85 6.34
C HIS A 416 14.84 -4.90 5.87
N GLY A 417 13.52 -4.61 5.96
CA GLY A 417 12.47 -5.50 5.48
C GLY A 417 12.38 -6.83 6.24
N ARG A 418 12.63 -6.83 7.56
CA ARG A 418 12.53 -8.04 8.40
C ARG A 418 11.09 -8.44 8.73
N GLY A 419 10.12 -7.58 8.44
CA GLY A 419 8.69 -7.83 8.66
C GLY A 419 8.04 -8.58 7.50
N ASN A 420 6.81 -9.06 7.74
CA ASN A 420 6.02 -9.79 6.74
C ASN A 420 5.46 -8.92 5.60
N ASN A 421 5.67 -7.60 5.67
CA ASN A 421 5.24 -6.62 4.69
C ASN A 421 6.31 -6.36 3.60
N SER A 422 7.54 -6.84 3.74
CA SER A 422 8.55 -6.73 2.68
C SER A 422 8.20 -7.60 1.46
N LEU A 423 8.36 -7.02 0.26
CA LEU A 423 8.23 -7.70 -1.04
C LEU A 423 9.61 -7.92 -1.71
N ALA A 424 10.69 -7.87 -0.92
CA ALA A 424 12.05 -8.15 -1.38
C ALA A 424 12.17 -9.58 -1.93
N ARG A 425 13.03 -9.75 -2.94
CA ARG A 425 13.42 -11.08 -3.43
C ARG A 425 14.40 -11.73 -2.46
N ASP A 426 14.62 -13.03 -2.60
CA ASP A 426 15.54 -13.79 -1.76
C ASP A 426 16.97 -13.20 -1.75
N ASP A 427 17.45 -12.77 -2.91
CA ASP A 427 18.77 -12.16 -3.10
C ASP A 427 18.86 -10.70 -2.62
N GLU A 428 17.71 -10.11 -2.27
CA GLU A 428 17.59 -8.75 -1.72
C GLU A 428 17.21 -8.76 -0.24
N SER A 429 17.11 -9.95 0.35
CA SER A 429 16.77 -10.13 1.76
C SER A 429 17.76 -9.34 2.63
N SER A 430 17.22 -8.63 3.62
CA SER A 430 17.98 -7.76 4.53
C SER A 430 18.62 -6.51 3.91
N MET A 431 18.36 -6.20 2.63
CA MET A 431 18.75 -4.90 2.08
C MET A 431 17.89 -3.77 2.65
N VAL A 432 18.45 -2.56 2.68
CA VAL A 432 17.73 -1.36 3.10
C VAL A 432 16.59 -1.05 2.13
N HIS A 433 15.40 -0.84 2.68
CA HIS A 433 14.21 -0.36 2.00
C HIS A 433 14.20 1.15 2.13
N PHE A 434 14.49 1.86 1.04
CA PHE A 434 14.71 3.32 1.10
C PHE A 434 13.42 4.11 1.18
N GLY A 435 12.29 3.56 0.71
CA GLY A 435 10.98 4.17 0.86
C GLY A 435 10.89 5.55 0.21
N ALA A 436 11.32 5.64 -1.05
CA ALA A 436 11.34 6.90 -1.78
C ALA A 436 9.94 7.35 -2.18
N ASP A 437 9.12 6.45 -2.74
CA ASP A 437 7.70 6.71 -2.94
C ASP A 437 6.93 6.51 -1.64
N ASP A 438 7.30 5.48 -0.87
CA ASP A 438 6.66 5.04 0.36
C ASP A 438 7.55 5.26 1.60
N ASN A 439 7.53 6.40 2.28
CA ASN A 439 6.72 7.56 1.96
C ASN A 439 7.47 8.89 2.04
N ALA A 440 8.73 8.88 1.59
CA ALA A 440 9.50 10.13 1.46
C ALA A 440 8.81 11.12 0.51
N SER A 441 8.11 10.63 -0.52
CA SER A 441 7.34 11.45 -1.47
C SER A 441 6.20 12.21 -0.78
N GLY A 442 5.44 11.56 0.11
CA GLY A 442 4.35 12.18 0.86
C GLY A 442 4.84 13.21 1.86
N VAL A 443 5.95 12.92 2.56
CA VAL A 443 6.56 13.89 3.50
C VAL A 443 7.11 15.12 2.75
N ALA A 444 7.74 14.94 1.59
CA ALA A 444 8.19 16.07 0.78
C ALA A 444 7.01 16.90 0.25
N ALA A 445 5.92 16.25 -0.18
CA ALA A 445 4.69 16.93 -0.57
C ALA A 445 4.08 17.70 0.61
N LEU A 446 4.04 17.12 1.81
CA LEU A 446 3.57 17.75 3.04
C LEU A 446 4.30 19.07 3.34
N LEU A 447 5.63 19.05 3.26
CA LEU A 447 6.46 20.23 3.48
C LEU A 447 6.22 21.31 2.41
N ASP A 448 6.03 20.94 1.15
CA ASP A 448 5.76 21.92 0.09
C ASP A 448 4.34 22.50 0.16
N VAL A 449 3.32 21.71 0.53
CA VAL A 449 1.98 22.21 0.85
C VAL A 449 2.04 23.24 1.98
N ALA A 450 2.82 22.97 3.04
CA ALA A 450 3.01 23.91 4.14
C ALA A 450 3.61 25.24 3.69
N ARG A 451 4.68 25.19 2.88
CA ARG A 451 5.32 26.37 2.27
C ARG A 451 4.33 27.20 1.45
N ARG A 452 3.49 26.53 0.65
CA ARG A 452 2.52 27.21 -0.23
C ARG A 452 1.40 27.87 0.53
N LEU A 453 0.83 27.17 1.52
CA LEU A 453 -0.25 27.72 2.34
C LEU A 453 0.22 28.93 3.17
N ASP A 454 1.47 28.95 3.65
CA ASP A 454 2.04 30.12 4.33
C ASP A 454 2.27 31.31 3.37
N GLY A 455 2.68 31.03 2.13
CA GLY A 455 2.89 32.05 1.09
C GLY A 455 1.63 32.65 0.48
N MET A 456 0.44 32.10 0.76
CA MET A 456 -0.82 32.62 0.23
C MET A 456 -1.26 33.92 0.91
N PRO A 457 -1.93 34.84 0.18
CA PRO A 457 -2.50 36.04 0.77
C PRO A 457 -3.43 35.69 1.94
N ARG A 458 -3.30 36.40 3.05
CA ARG A 458 -4.11 36.21 4.27
C ARG A 458 -5.50 36.82 4.09
N ALA A 459 -6.39 36.13 3.37
CA ALA A 459 -7.81 36.43 3.40
C ALA A 459 -8.42 35.92 4.72
N GLU A 460 -9.26 36.72 5.37
CA GLU A 460 -9.81 36.48 6.70
C GLU A 460 -11.27 36.02 6.65
N PRO A 461 -11.72 35.05 7.49
CA PRO A 461 -10.96 34.28 8.49
C PRO A 461 -10.37 32.96 7.95
N ARG A 462 -9.30 32.43 8.59
CA ARG A 462 -8.74 31.08 8.30
C ARG A 462 -8.56 30.23 9.54
N ARG A 463 -8.82 28.93 9.38
CA ARG A 463 -8.53 27.89 10.39
C ARG A 463 -7.03 27.64 10.52
N PRO A 464 -6.56 27.21 11.70
CA PRO A 464 -5.22 26.64 11.81
C PRO A 464 -5.09 25.36 10.97
N VAL A 465 -3.89 25.11 10.47
CA VAL A 465 -3.54 23.84 9.81
C VAL A 465 -2.44 23.17 10.61
N VAL A 466 -2.65 21.91 10.94
CA VAL A 466 -1.67 21.04 11.58
C VAL A 466 -1.06 20.16 10.50
N PHE A 467 0.26 20.22 10.37
CA PHE A 467 1.04 19.33 9.52
C PHE A 467 1.67 18.27 10.39
N ALA A 468 1.46 17.00 10.06
CA ALA A 468 1.92 15.89 10.88
C ALA A 468 2.65 14.84 10.04
N ALA A 469 3.90 14.57 10.38
CA ALA A 469 4.64 13.42 9.87
C ALA A 469 4.53 12.27 10.89
N TRP A 470 3.85 11.19 10.52
CA TRP A 470 3.49 10.09 11.43
C TRP A 470 4.58 9.03 11.50
N SER A 471 4.84 8.54 12.71
CA SER A 471 5.68 7.36 12.94
C SER A 471 4.82 6.10 13.10
N GLY A 472 5.30 4.96 12.63
CA GLY A 472 4.69 3.65 12.88
C GLY A 472 3.47 3.33 12.03
N GLU A 473 3.35 3.91 10.84
CA GLU A 473 2.31 3.55 9.87
C GLU A 473 2.48 2.08 9.46
N GLU A 474 3.71 1.71 9.12
CA GLU A 474 4.14 0.38 8.66
C GLU A 474 3.95 -0.72 9.70
N LEU A 475 3.79 -0.30 10.96
CA LEU A 475 3.56 -1.14 12.12
C LEU A 475 2.08 -1.15 12.57
N GLY A 476 1.20 -0.52 11.79
CA GLY A 476 -0.24 -0.47 12.06
C GLY A 476 -0.71 0.87 12.64
N LEU A 477 -0.37 1.98 11.98
CA LEU A 477 -0.92 3.33 12.24
C LEU A 477 -0.65 3.85 13.66
N LEU A 478 0.47 3.47 14.27
CA LEU A 478 0.74 3.72 15.69
C LEU A 478 0.73 5.21 16.03
N GLY A 479 1.38 6.03 15.21
CA GLY A 479 1.57 7.46 15.43
C GLY A 479 0.29 8.26 15.25
N SER A 480 -0.42 8.09 14.13
CA SER A 480 -1.69 8.81 13.88
C SER A 480 -2.76 8.43 14.91
N ARG A 481 -2.80 7.17 15.33
CA ARG A 481 -3.69 6.72 16.40
C ARG A 481 -3.32 7.34 17.74
N HIS A 482 -2.04 7.35 18.10
CA HIS A 482 -1.58 7.99 19.32
C HIS A 482 -1.96 9.49 19.37
N TYR A 483 -1.88 10.18 18.22
CA TYR A 483 -2.29 11.57 18.10
C TYR A 483 -3.79 11.76 18.35
N ILE A 484 -4.64 10.99 17.67
CA ILE A 484 -6.09 11.17 17.76
C ILE A 484 -6.66 10.74 19.12
N GLU A 485 -6.08 9.71 19.75
CA GLU A 485 -6.48 9.24 21.09
C GLU A 485 -6.20 10.26 22.21
N LYS A 486 -5.24 11.17 22.00
CA LYS A 486 -5.00 12.27 22.94
C LYS A 486 -6.09 13.34 22.90
N LEU A 487 -6.89 13.41 21.84
CA LEU A 487 -8.02 14.33 21.73
C LEU A 487 -9.24 13.73 22.45
N LYS A 488 -9.69 14.37 23.53
CA LYS A 488 -10.64 13.76 24.48
C LYS A 488 -12.11 14.03 24.18
N ALA A 489 -12.39 14.97 23.28
CA ALA A 489 -13.74 15.40 22.97
C ALA A 489 -13.91 15.73 21.49
N PRO A 490 -15.12 15.54 20.92
CA PRO A 490 -15.41 15.93 19.54
C PRO A 490 -15.11 17.39 19.20
N SER A 491 -15.15 18.29 20.19
CA SER A 491 -14.76 19.70 20.03
C SER A 491 -13.27 19.91 19.75
N GLU A 492 -12.41 18.95 20.09
CA GLU A 492 -10.97 18.96 19.83
C GLU A 492 -10.62 18.35 18.47
N TYR A 493 -11.53 17.54 17.89
CA TYR A 493 -11.28 16.86 16.63
C TYR A 493 -11.13 17.83 15.46
N PRO A 494 -10.18 17.56 14.54
CA PRO A 494 -10.01 18.38 13.36
C PRO A 494 -11.25 18.36 12.48
N VAL A 495 -11.38 19.37 11.63
CA VAL A 495 -12.53 19.47 10.70
C VAL A 495 -12.42 18.51 9.52
N ALA A 496 -11.19 18.11 9.19
CA ALA A 496 -10.88 17.07 8.22
C ALA A 496 -9.44 16.61 8.40
N TYR A 497 -9.13 15.47 7.79
CA TYR A 497 -7.77 14.95 7.64
C TYR A 497 -7.45 14.71 6.16
N LEU A 498 -6.33 15.24 5.67
CA LEU A 498 -5.82 14.99 4.32
C LEU A 498 -4.52 14.18 4.40
N ASN A 499 -4.51 13.00 3.82
CA ASN A 499 -3.37 12.09 3.84
C ASN A 499 -2.65 12.06 2.49
N MET A 500 -1.32 12.07 2.49
CA MET A 500 -0.49 11.87 1.30
C MET A 500 0.36 10.63 1.51
N ASP A 501 0.09 9.63 0.67
CA ASP A 501 0.70 8.31 0.74
C ASP A 501 1.04 7.90 -0.69
N MET A 502 2.31 7.57 -0.95
CA MET A 502 2.81 7.18 -2.27
C MET A 502 2.36 8.12 -3.40
N VAL A 503 2.84 9.37 -3.33
CA VAL A 503 2.48 10.46 -4.26
C VAL A 503 3.57 10.80 -5.28
N GLY A 504 4.63 10.00 -5.33
CA GLY A 504 5.82 10.18 -6.16
C GLY A 504 5.78 9.51 -7.53
N ARG A 505 4.78 8.67 -7.81
CA ARG A 505 4.73 7.86 -9.04
C ARG A 505 3.60 8.27 -9.98
N LEU A 506 3.22 9.56 -9.99
CA LEU A 506 2.22 10.09 -10.91
C LEU A 506 2.61 9.79 -12.37
N ARG A 507 1.79 8.99 -13.06
CA ARG A 507 1.93 8.63 -14.48
C ARG A 507 0.71 9.12 -15.27
N ASP A 508 -0.41 8.42 -15.09
CA ASP A 508 -1.63 8.68 -15.87
C ASP A 508 -2.62 9.59 -15.13
N ARG A 509 -2.75 9.40 -13.81
CA ARG A 509 -3.76 10.07 -12.98
C ARG A 509 -3.41 10.02 -11.51
N LEU A 510 -3.86 11.04 -10.78
CA LEU A 510 -3.92 11.05 -9.32
C LEU A 510 -5.20 10.37 -8.84
N ILE A 511 -5.11 9.50 -7.85
CA ILE A 511 -6.25 8.86 -7.21
C ILE A 511 -6.54 9.60 -5.91
N VAL A 512 -7.76 10.12 -5.77
CA VAL A 512 -8.26 10.73 -4.54
C VAL A 512 -9.31 9.79 -3.95
N GLN A 513 -9.00 9.20 -2.81
CA GLN A 513 -9.83 8.20 -2.14
C GLN A 513 -10.55 8.79 -0.92
N ALA A 514 -11.47 8.01 -0.34
CA ALA A 514 -12.35 8.43 0.75
C ALA A 514 -13.21 9.66 0.44
N THR A 515 -13.50 9.89 -0.85
CA THR A 515 -14.35 11.01 -1.29
C THR A 515 -15.79 10.87 -0.80
N GLY A 516 -16.20 9.66 -0.37
CA GLY A 516 -17.50 9.41 0.26
C GLY A 516 -17.54 9.78 1.74
N SER A 517 -16.42 10.11 2.39
CA SER A 517 -16.39 10.45 3.83
C SER A 517 -17.04 11.80 4.17
N ALA A 518 -17.32 12.64 3.17
CA ALA A 518 -18.16 13.82 3.32
C ALA A 518 -18.88 14.22 2.03
N ASN A 519 -20.10 14.74 2.15
CA ASN A 519 -20.96 15.12 1.02
C ASN A 519 -20.34 16.20 0.13
N GLU A 520 -19.51 17.07 0.71
CA GLU A 520 -18.95 18.23 0.03
C GLU A 520 -17.64 17.94 -0.70
N TRP A 521 -17.03 16.76 -0.52
CA TRP A 521 -15.74 16.44 -1.14
C TRP A 521 -15.74 16.49 -2.66
N PRO A 522 -16.72 15.89 -3.38
CA PRO A 522 -16.73 15.96 -4.84
C PRO A 522 -16.71 17.41 -5.35
N ALA A 523 -17.57 18.27 -4.81
CA ALA A 523 -17.62 19.68 -5.22
C ALA A 523 -16.34 20.44 -4.87
N THR A 524 -15.75 20.16 -3.71
CA THR A 524 -14.48 20.78 -3.26
C THR A 524 -13.32 20.40 -4.17
N ILE A 525 -13.21 19.12 -4.54
CA ILE A 525 -12.15 18.60 -5.41
C ILE A 525 -12.35 19.11 -6.85
N GLU A 526 -13.58 19.13 -7.36
CA GLU A 526 -13.90 19.67 -8.68
C GLU A 526 -13.52 21.16 -8.78
N ALA A 527 -13.83 21.96 -7.77
CA ALA A 527 -13.42 23.35 -7.72
C ALA A 527 -11.89 23.51 -7.64
N ALA A 528 -11.23 22.70 -6.82
CA ALA A 528 -9.79 22.73 -6.62
C ALA A 528 -9.01 22.35 -7.89
N ARG A 529 -9.53 21.44 -8.73
CA ARG A 529 -8.84 20.99 -9.95
C ARG A 529 -9.06 21.88 -11.18
N LEU A 530 -9.90 22.92 -11.09
CA LEU A 530 -10.15 23.81 -12.23
C LEU A 530 -8.86 24.44 -12.75
N GLY A 531 -8.52 24.16 -14.01
CA GLY A 531 -7.31 24.68 -14.65
C GLY A 531 -6.02 23.89 -14.32
N MET A 532 -6.11 22.76 -13.63
CA MET A 532 -4.97 21.87 -13.39
C MET A 532 -4.84 20.81 -14.51
N PRO A 533 -3.62 20.48 -14.95
CA PRO A 533 -3.40 19.50 -16.02
C PRO A 533 -3.56 18.05 -15.56
N VAL A 534 -3.59 17.79 -14.25
CA VAL A 534 -3.60 16.45 -13.65
C VAL A 534 -4.95 15.75 -13.86
N PRO A 535 -4.98 14.58 -14.52
CA PRO A 535 -6.17 13.74 -14.49
C PRO A 535 -6.41 13.21 -13.08
N VAL A 536 -7.63 13.37 -12.55
CA VAL A 536 -8.01 12.92 -11.21
C VAL A 536 -9.07 11.83 -11.29
N LYS A 537 -8.84 10.71 -10.60
CA LYS A 537 -9.84 9.67 -10.36
C LYS A 537 -10.32 9.73 -8.92
N LEU A 538 -11.62 9.90 -8.74
CA LEU A 538 -12.26 9.87 -7.42
C LEU A 538 -12.66 8.44 -7.06
N SER A 539 -12.47 8.08 -5.79
CA SER A 539 -12.90 6.82 -5.18
C SER A 539 -13.66 7.13 -3.90
N THR A 540 -14.88 6.59 -3.75
CA THR A 540 -15.76 6.85 -2.60
C THR A 540 -15.28 6.12 -1.36
N GLY A 541 -14.95 4.83 -1.50
CA GLY A 541 -14.55 3.94 -0.42
C GLY A 541 -13.58 4.57 0.59
N SER A 542 -14.03 4.64 1.84
CA SER A 542 -13.35 5.35 2.94
C SER A 542 -12.57 4.44 3.90
N SER A 543 -12.73 3.12 3.77
CA SER A 543 -11.92 2.13 4.50
C SER A 543 -10.56 1.94 3.82
N LEU A 544 -9.53 2.66 4.30
CA LEU A 544 -8.19 2.68 3.71
C LEU A 544 -7.14 2.20 4.74
N PRO A 545 -6.25 1.26 4.40
CA PRO A 545 -5.21 0.79 5.33
C PRO A 545 -4.04 1.78 5.41
N THR A 546 -4.31 3.02 5.82
CA THR A 546 -3.36 4.13 5.98
C THR A 546 -3.80 5.00 7.16
N ASP A 547 -3.04 6.02 7.53
CA ASP A 547 -3.30 6.89 8.70
C ASP A 547 -4.69 7.53 8.69
N SER A 548 -5.33 7.64 7.51
CA SER A 548 -6.73 8.09 7.37
C SER A 548 -7.71 7.30 8.22
N THR A 549 -7.46 6.00 8.45
CA THR A 549 -8.33 5.15 9.27
C THR A 549 -8.42 5.62 10.71
N SER A 550 -7.31 6.12 11.29
CA SER A 550 -7.28 6.64 12.66
C SER A 550 -8.24 7.81 12.84
N PHE A 551 -8.40 8.65 11.81
CA PHE A 551 -9.29 9.81 11.83
C PHE A 551 -10.74 9.45 11.45
N TYR A 552 -10.93 8.64 10.41
CA TYR A 552 -12.25 8.23 9.95
C TYR A 552 -13.04 7.51 11.06
N GLY A 553 -12.38 6.66 11.84
CA GLY A 553 -12.98 5.96 12.98
C GLY A 553 -13.55 6.89 14.07
N LYS A 554 -13.12 8.16 14.12
CA LYS A 554 -13.63 9.20 15.03
C LYS A 554 -14.69 10.11 14.41
N GLY A 555 -15.23 9.76 13.24
CA GLY A 555 -16.24 10.55 12.54
C GLY A 555 -15.68 11.82 11.88
N ILE A 556 -14.41 11.80 11.50
CA ILE A 556 -13.72 12.93 10.87
C ILE A 556 -13.70 12.70 9.34
N PRO A 557 -14.13 13.67 8.52
CA PRO A 557 -13.97 13.61 7.07
C PRO A 557 -12.51 13.44 6.66
N VAL A 558 -12.24 12.51 5.74
CA VAL A 558 -10.87 12.21 5.29
C VAL A 558 -10.74 12.22 3.77
N LEU A 559 -9.58 12.59 3.25
CA LEU A 559 -9.18 12.31 1.87
C LEU A 559 -7.78 11.71 1.86
N ASN A 560 -7.58 10.72 1.00
CA ASN A 560 -6.26 10.16 0.74
C ASN A 560 -5.83 10.43 -0.71
N PHE A 561 -4.63 10.96 -0.89
CA PHE A 561 -4.04 11.24 -2.19
C PHE A 561 -2.97 10.18 -2.50
N PHE A 562 -3.12 9.48 -3.63
CA PHE A 562 -2.33 8.30 -3.98
C PHE A 562 -2.07 8.23 -5.49
N THR A 563 -0.85 7.85 -5.91
CA THR A 563 -0.50 7.76 -7.35
C THR A 563 -0.58 6.36 -7.94
N GLY A 564 -0.97 5.36 -7.15
CA GLY A 564 -1.13 3.98 -7.60
C GLY A 564 0.02 3.09 -7.17
N ALA A 565 -0.26 1.79 -7.04
CA ALA A 565 0.75 0.80 -6.70
C ALA A 565 1.72 0.56 -7.87
N HIS A 566 2.94 0.15 -7.56
CA HIS A 566 3.98 -0.19 -8.52
C HIS A 566 4.83 -1.37 -8.01
N GLU A 567 5.64 -1.96 -8.89
CA GLU A 567 6.38 -3.21 -8.60
C GLU A 567 7.51 -3.07 -7.57
N GLU A 568 7.96 -1.83 -7.33
CA GLU A 568 8.99 -1.53 -6.33
C GLU A 568 8.44 -1.28 -4.92
N TYR A 569 7.11 -1.20 -4.76
CA TYR A 569 6.46 -1.03 -3.46
C TYR A 569 6.95 -2.05 -2.43
N HIS A 570 7.29 -1.60 -1.22
CA HIS A 570 7.84 -2.43 -0.15
C HIS A 570 9.09 -3.23 -0.54
N THR A 571 9.93 -2.71 -1.44
CA THR A 571 11.17 -3.38 -1.85
C THR A 571 12.39 -2.45 -1.70
N PRO A 572 13.62 -3.00 -1.63
CA PRO A 572 14.86 -2.22 -1.65
C PRO A 572 15.08 -1.38 -2.93
N ARG A 573 14.23 -1.56 -3.93
CA ARG A 573 14.26 -0.86 -5.22
C ARG A 573 13.39 0.40 -5.23
N ASP A 574 12.57 0.65 -4.20
CA ASP A 574 11.85 1.92 -4.09
C ASP A 574 12.85 3.07 -3.80
N ARG A 575 13.35 3.68 -4.87
CA ARG A 575 14.48 4.62 -4.86
C ARG A 575 14.12 5.93 -5.54
N TYR A 576 14.78 7.01 -5.10
CA TYR A 576 14.45 8.37 -5.53
C TYR A 576 14.62 8.61 -7.04
N GLU A 577 15.45 7.83 -7.73
CA GLU A 577 15.63 7.92 -9.19
C GLU A 577 14.35 7.57 -9.96
N LEU A 578 13.44 6.84 -9.34
CA LEU A 578 12.17 6.41 -9.92
C LEU A 578 11.03 7.42 -9.71
N ILE A 579 11.27 8.49 -8.96
CA ILE A 579 10.24 9.45 -8.57
C ILE A 579 10.00 10.48 -9.68
N ASN A 580 8.74 10.66 -10.05
CA ASN A 580 8.29 11.78 -10.88
C ASN A 580 8.10 13.03 -10.00
N VAL A 581 9.19 13.75 -9.75
CA VAL A 581 9.15 14.94 -8.87
C VAL A 581 8.26 16.05 -9.41
N ALA A 582 8.19 16.23 -10.74
CA ALA A 582 7.26 17.19 -11.35
C ALA A 582 5.80 16.79 -11.07
N GLY A 583 5.51 15.49 -11.10
CA GLY A 583 4.22 14.94 -10.71
C GLY A 583 3.90 15.13 -9.23
N VAL A 584 4.87 14.98 -8.32
CA VAL A 584 4.68 15.33 -6.89
C VAL A 584 4.26 16.79 -6.75
N ALA A 585 4.93 17.69 -7.47
CA ALA A 585 4.62 19.11 -7.44
C ALA A 585 3.19 19.42 -7.95
N GLU A 586 2.69 18.63 -8.90
CA GLU A 586 1.30 18.66 -9.37
C GLU A 586 0.30 18.11 -8.35
N VAL A 587 0.65 17.06 -7.60
CA VAL A 587 -0.16 16.60 -6.46
C VAL A 587 -0.26 17.68 -5.39
N VAL A 588 0.87 18.34 -5.08
CA VAL A 588 0.94 19.45 -4.14
C VAL A 588 0.03 20.61 -4.57
N ASP A 589 -0.05 20.92 -5.88
CA ASP A 589 -0.97 21.93 -6.41
C ASP A 589 -2.43 21.64 -6.00
N LEU A 590 -2.90 20.41 -6.24
CA LEU A 590 -4.27 20.00 -5.90
C LEU A 590 -4.51 19.96 -4.39
N VAL A 591 -3.61 19.33 -3.63
CA VAL A 591 -3.75 19.23 -2.16
C VAL A 591 -3.79 20.62 -1.53
N THR A 592 -2.95 21.54 -1.99
CA THR A 592 -2.95 22.93 -1.51
C THR A 592 -4.29 23.62 -1.80
N ALA A 593 -4.84 23.45 -3.01
CA ALA A 593 -6.12 24.05 -3.37
C ALA A 593 -7.31 23.47 -2.55
N VAL A 594 -7.33 22.15 -2.34
CA VAL A 594 -8.33 21.49 -1.47
C VAL A 594 -8.18 21.97 -0.03
N ALA A 595 -6.97 21.97 0.50
CA ALA A 595 -6.68 22.43 1.86
C ALA A 595 -7.10 23.89 2.06
N GLU A 596 -6.88 24.75 1.07
CA GLU A 596 -7.31 26.15 1.12
C GLU A 596 -8.84 26.30 1.09
N GLY A 597 -9.55 25.48 0.32
CA GLY A 597 -11.01 25.43 0.32
C GLY A 597 -11.58 25.09 1.72
N VAL A 598 -10.94 24.16 2.42
CA VAL A 598 -11.32 23.80 3.80
C VAL A 598 -10.87 24.85 4.81
N ARG A 599 -9.64 25.35 4.69
CA ARG A 599 -9.01 26.34 5.60
C ARG A 599 -9.75 27.67 5.59
N SER A 600 -10.27 28.10 4.45
CA SER A 600 -11.06 29.34 4.30
C SER A 600 -12.50 29.23 4.82
N GLY A 601 -12.95 28.03 5.20
CA GLY A 601 -14.26 27.82 5.80
C GLY A 601 -15.45 28.04 4.85
N ALA A 602 -15.23 27.94 3.53
CA ALA A 602 -16.25 28.24 2.53
C ALA A 602 -17.55 27.42 2.70
N LYS A 603 -17.44 26.16 3.18
CA LYS A 603 -18.55 25.31 3.62
C LYS A 603 -18.10 24.34 4.73
N PRO A 604 -18.92 24.06 5.75
CA PRO A 604 -18.65 22.98 6.70
C PRO A 604 -18.73 21.63 5.98
N LEU A 605 -17.88 20.68 6.40
CA LEU A 605 -17.90 19.31 5.91
C LEU A 605 -18.87 18.48 6.74
N THR A 606 -19.72 17.73 6.08
CA THR A 606 -20.70 16.83 6.68
C THR A 606 -20.17 15.41 6.61
N PHE A 607 -19.69 14.88 7.74
CA PHE A 607 -19.20 13.50 7.79
C PHE A 607 -20.28 12.51 7.37
N VAL A 608 -19.90 11.56 6.53
CA VAL A 608 -20.73 10.45 6.10
C VAL A 608 -20.02 9.17 6.53
N SER A 609 -20.68 8.42 7.40
CA SER A 609 -20.32 7.03 7.64
C SER A 609 -20.84 6.24 6.45
N GLU A 610 -19.96 5.74 5.60
CA GLU A 610 -20.36 4.74 4.61
C GLU A 610 -20.80 3.47 5.37
N PRO A 611 -22.00 2.92 5.12
CA PRO A 611 -22.19 1.50 5.35
C PRO A 611 -21.16 0.79 4.47
N HIS A 612 -20.49 -0.24 4.97
CA HIS A 612 -19.52 -1.00 4.18
C HIS A 612 -20.16 -1.40 2.84
N GLU A 613 -19.84 -0.70 1.75
CA GLU A 613 -20.16 -1.18 0.42
C GLU A 613 -19.34 -2.47 0.23
N GLU A 614 -20.05 -3.56 -0.04
CA GLU A 614 -19.42 -4.80 -0.49
C GLU A 614 -18.49 -4.45 -1.65
N LEU A 615 -17.19 -4.67 -1.48
CA LEU A 615 -16.17 -4.46 -2.49
C LEU A 615 -16.55 -5.19 -3.78
N ASP A 616 -17.17 -4.48 -4.72
CA ASP A 616 -17.65 -5.06 -5.97
C ASP A 616 -16.54 -5.06 -7.01
N ALA A 617 -15.65 -6.06 -6.88
CA ALA A 617 -15.08 -6.85 -7.97
C ALA A 617 -14.11 -7.89 -7.39
N GLY A 618 -14.64 -9.06 -7.01
CA GLY A 618 -13.86 -10.30 -6.89
C GLY A 618 -13.77 -10.98 -5.53
N ARG A 619 -14.50 -10.53 -4.49
CA ARG A 619 -14.51 -11.20 -3.17
C ARG A 619 -15.92 -11.35 -2.60
N ALA A 620 -16.51 -12.51 -2.84
CA ALA A 620 -17.80 -12.94 -2.31
C ALA A 620 -17.90 -12.81 -0.76
N PHE A 621 -18.89 -12.02 -0.34
CA PHE A 621 -19.90 -12.21 0.72
C PHE A 621 -19.46 -12.75 2.09
N LEU A 622 -19.56 -11.91 3.12
CA LEU A 622 -19.86 -12.33 4.50
C LEU A 622 -21.38 -12.23 4.66
N ARG A 623 -22.10 -13.35 4.86
CA ARG A 623 -23.55 -13.34 5.11
C ARG A 623 -23.94 -12.81 6.50
N ALA A 624 -22.97 -12.61 7.39
CA ALA A 624 -23.18 -12.01 8.70
C ALA A 624 -22.03 -11.03 8.98
N TYR A 625 -22.38 -9.79 9.32
CA TYR A 625 -21.44 -8.77 9.77
C TYR A 625 -22.03 -8.11 11.01
N LEU A 626 -21.19 -7.77 11.99
CA LEU A 626 -21.63 -7.11 13.21
C LEU A 626 -21.49 -5.58 13.08
N GLY A 627 -20.50 -5.10 12.32
CA GLY A 627 -20.21 -3.67 12.19
C GLY A 627 -19.55 -3.05 13.42
N THR A 628 -18.88 -3.86 14.24
CA THR A 628 -17.97 -3.39 15.29
C THR A 628 -16.63 -2.99 14.68
N ILE A 629 -16.07 -1.87 15.11
CA ILE A 629 -14.71 -1.43 14.79
C ILE A 629 -13.84 -1.72 16.01
N PRO A 630 -12.99 -2.76 15.99
CA PRO A 630 -12.19 -3.11 17.16
C PRO A 630 -11.08 -2.11 17.44
N ASP A 631 -10.88 -1.79 18.71
CA ASP A 631 -9.72 -1.08 19.21
C ASP A 631 -8.56 -2.05 19.46
N TYR A 632 -7.68 -2.15 18.47
CA TYR A 632 -6.51 -3.01 18.53
C TYR A 632 -5.35 -2.44 19.37
N ALA A 633 -5.50 -1.27 20.02
CA ALA A 633 -4.50 -0.64 20.91
C ALA A 633 -4.67 -1.04 22.37
N ALA A 634 -5.89 -1.43 22.74
CA ALA A 634 -6.22 -1.75 24.12
C ALA A 634 -5.54 -3.06 24.52
N THR A 635 -4.40 -2.95 25.20
CA THR A 635 -3.50 -4.07 25.55
C THR A 635 -3.75 -4.60 26.95
N ASP A 636 -4.49 -3.87 27.79
CA ASP A 636 -4.70 -4.13 29.22
C ASP A 636 -6.13 -4.61 29.57
N ILE A 637 -6.94 -4.93 28.56
CA ILE A 637 -8.35 -5.32 28.73
C ILE A 637 -8.60 -6.80 28.44
N ARG A 638 -9.51 -7.40 29.20
CA ARG A 638 -10.00 -8.77 28.92
C ARG A 638 -11.20 -8.69 27.99
N GLY A 639 -10.97 -8.76 26.68
CA GLY A 639 -12.01 -8.68 25.66
C GLY A 639 -11.54 -7.94 24.40
N VAL A 640 -12.48 -7.43 23.60
CA VAL A 640 -12.21 -6.52 22.49
C VAL A 640 -12.95 -5.23 22.80
N ARG A 641 -12.21 -4.15 23.10
CA ARG A 641 -12.81 -2.81 23.19
C ARG A 641 -13.13 -2.33 21.79
N LEU A 642 -14.24 -1.64 21.63
CA LEU A 642 -14.66 -1.08 20.36
C LEU A 642 -14.09 0.32 20.21
N ALA A 643 -13.30 0.56 19.17
CA ALA A 643 -12.90 1.90 18.73
C ALA A 643 -14.09 2.66 18.11
N GLY A 644 -15.15 1.94 17.75
CA GLY A 644 -16.42 2.47 17.27
C GLY A 644 -17.35 1.37 16.76
N VAL A 645 -18.49 1.80 16.23
CA VAL A 645 -19.45 0.94 15.52
C VAL A 645 -19.84 1.62 14.20
N THR A 646 -20.03 0.84 13.15
CA THR A 646 -20.54 1.33 11.86
C THR A 646 -22.01 1.68 12.02
N ALA A 647 -22.37 2.92 11.71
CA ALA A 647 -23.75 3.38 11.81
C ALA A 647 -24.69 2.53 10.94
N GLY A 648 -25.82 2.09 11.51
CA GLY A 648 -26.81 1.24 10.84
C GLY A 648 -26.40 -0.24 10.69
N ALA A 649 -25.27 -0.66 11.27
CA ALA A 649 -24.90 -2.07 11.34
C ALA A 649 -25.55 -2.77 12.56
N PRO A 650 -25.59 -4.11 12.61
CA PRO A 650 -26.20 -4.84 13.72
C PRO A 650 -25.67 -4.49 15.11
N ALA A 651 -24.40 -4.08 15.25
CA ALA A 651 -23.81 -3.60 16.49
C ALA A 651 -24.42 -2.28 16.96
N ASP A 652 -24.56 -1.33 16.03
CA ASP A 652 -25.15 -0.01 16.28
C ASP A 652 -26.65 -0.15 16.61
N GLU A 653 -27.37 -1.01 15.87
CA GLU A 653 -28.76 -1.35 16.18
C GLU A 653 -28.93 -2.04 17.54
N ALA A 654 -27.95 -2.86 17.93
CA ALA A 654 -27.89 -3.49 19.25
C ALA A 654 -27.46 -2.53 20.38
N GLY A 655 -27.11 -1.28 20.04
CA GLY A 655 -26.75 -0.22 20.98
C GLY A 655 -25.31 -0.25 21.48
N LEU A 656 -24.42 -1.01 20.83
CA LEU A 656 -22.98 -0.98 21.12
C LEU A 656 -22.39 0.38 20.72
N ARG A 657 -21.40 0.83 21.48
CA ARG A 657 -20.76 2.14 21.33
C ARG A 657 -19.25 2.03 21.36
N GLU A 658 -18.59 3.11 20.94
CA GLU A 658 -17.17 3.31 21.23
C GLU A 658 -16.92 3.17 22.75
N GLY A 659 -15.94 2.35 23.10
CA GLY A 659 -15.52 2.11 24.49
C GLY A 659 -16.19 0.92 25.18
N ASP A 660 -17.25 0.33 24.60
CA ASP A 660 -17.75 -1.00 25.00
C ASP A 660 -16.70 -2.09 24.72
#